data_AF-A0A962HYM8-F1
#
_entry.id   AF-A0A962HYM8-F1
#
_cell.length_a   1.000
_cell.length_b   1.000
_cell.length_c   1.000
_cell.angle_alpha   90.00
_cell.angle_beta   90.00
_cell.angle_gamma   90.00
#
_symmetry.space_group_name_H-M   'P 1'
#
loop_
_entity.id
_entity.type
_entity.pdbx_description
1 polymer ?
#
loop_
_entity_poly.entity_id
_entity_poly.type
_entity_poly.pdbx_seq_one_letter_code
_entity_poly.pdbx_strand_id
1 'polypeptide(L)'
;MLRSMLLSVCLCCGVPLWAQVQPQPAPVLEGAWEMQAVHWRSGERSQSIDPAQPGLFLFTPTHYSIMWSPSQLPRVPFAKLAEPTEAEILAGFRSIVFNGGRYEATADTVTTTAMVAKVPGFEGGQQFYRYHIDGELLHLTMFDETYPDGSKPAWSGRVETEFVLRRAAAAVAPKPSIGAAMSALQAGDGESARAMATQLTELEPGNAMAWRTLGSICISLKDLPCARAALRQGLELTPDAPQLLYNLAVVDSLGDDQDVALAHLAQIRQSRRFDLTGATVDPNLAALKNDPRLLALLPTAEEFADPFVEPVKIVRQWVGEASGDQFGWIARDIGDVDGDDIRDFVTSAPLKHTTGEKAGRIYVYSTGTGERLWQADGEPGDQLGNGIEAAGDVDGDGIGDVIAGAPGGNRAVVYSGVDGAVLLQLHGEAEGDNFGQHVSTMGDVNGDGHADLLTAAPGHDAVGADAGRAYVYSGKDGQRLWQVDGEAAGDGFGSTVYGYNDGRTQLLVVGAPAAGPRDTGRVYVYRGLQDTPAFVIDSDETGGALGAMFAAVLGDVDGDDYPDVYASDWANSAKGRATGRVYVHSGATGERLHTFTGETAGEGFGTTLAVAGDVDGDGHADLIVGAWQYGAAAVSGGRAYLYSGKTGELLRTYTGKMPGETFGFDAVGIGDVDADGMQELLITSAWSSIRGYRSGRVLVISSGVEQRH
;
A
#
# COMPACT_ATOMS: atom_id res chain seq x y z
N MET A 1 63.03 26.70 -10.20
CA MET A 1 64.24 27.48 -9.86
C MET A 1 64.14 27.90 -8.40
N LEU A 2 65.14 27.58 -7.57
CA LEU A 2 65.46 28.16 -6.23
C LEU A 2 64.37 28.08 -5.11
N ARG A 3 64.66 28.20 -3.79
CA ARG A 3 65.73 27.82 -2.82
C ARG A 3 65.20 28.28 -1.43
N SER A 4 65.58 27.81 -0.23
CA SER A 4 66.59 26.85 0.27
C SER A 4 66.11 26.23 1.61
N MET A 5 66.84 25.28 2.18
CA MET A 5 66.68 24.78 3.56
C MET A 5 67.46 25.61 4.62
N LEU A 6 67.25 25.25 5.90
CA LEU A 6 68.07 25.52 7.12
C LEU A 6 67.91 26.93 7.73
N LEU A 7 67.98 27.13 9.05
CA LEU A 7 68.71 26.40 10.11
C LEU A 7 67.90 26.39 11.45
N SER A 8 68.32 25.61 12.45
CA SER A 8 67.66 25.48 13.77
C SER A 8 68.66 25.66 14.95
N VAL A 9 68.14 25.90 16.17
CA VAL A 9 68.85 25.88 17.49
C VAL A 9 69.73 27.15 17.74
N CYS A 10 69.78 27.85 18.89
CA CYS A 10 69.64 27.45 20.32
C CYS A 10 69.31 28.59 21.33
N LEU A 11 68.97 28.19 22.57
CA LEU A 11 69.22 28.84 23.90
C LEU A 11 68.44 30.10 24.39
N CYS A 12 67.42 29.82 25.21
CA CYS A 12 67.18 30.29 26.59
C CYS A 12 67.42 31.77 27.02
N CYS A 13 66.34 32.40 27.52
CA CYS A 13 66.21 32.89 28.92
C CYS A 13 64.74 33.28 29.19
N GLY A 14 64.21 33.00 30.39
CA GLY A 14 62.76 33.03 30.66
C GLY A 14 62.27 34.07 31.69
N VAL A 15 60.96 34.28 31.68
CA VAL A 15 60.14 35.02 32.68
C VAL A 15 58.80 34.25 32.79
N PRO A 16 58.19 34.09 33.99
CA PRO A 16 57.35 32.90 34.25
C PRO A 16 55.91 32.99 33.75
N LEU A 17 55.38 31.83 33.35
CA LEU A 17 53.96 31.63 33.04
C LEU A 17 53.14 31.56 34.34
N TRP A 18 52.15 32.43 34.48
CA TRP A 18 51.02 32.17 35.39
C TRP A 18 50.04 31.28 34.64
N ALA A 19 49.98 30.00 35.01
CA ALA A 19 49.03 29.06 34.43
C ALA A 19 47.61 29.40 34.88
N GLN A 20 46.82 30.01 33.99
CA GLN A 20 45.36 29.99 34.14
C GLN A 20 44.90 28.54 33.95
N VAL A 21 44.40 27.93 35.01
CA VAL A 21 43.74 26.62 34.95
C VAL A 21 42.44 26.80 34.16
N GLN A 22 42.43 26.33 32.93
CA GLN A 22 41.20 26.14 32.15
C GLN A 22 40.40 25.00 32.83
N PRO A 23 39.09 25.17 33.09
CA PRO A 23 38.26 24.07 33.58
C PRO A 23 38.19 22.96 32.52
N GLN A 24 38.34 21.71 32.95
CA GLN A 24 38.12 20.54 32.11
C GLN A 24 36.66 20.51 31.61
N PRO A 25 36.38 20.08 30.36
CA PRO A 25 35.02 19.85 29.91
C PRO A 25 34.38 18.74 30.76
N ALA A 26 33.08 18.90 31.09
CA ALA A 26 32.37 17.94 31.93
C ALA A 26 32.26 16.56 31.25
N PRO A 27 32.45 15.44 31.98
CA PRO A 27 32.25 14.09 31.44
C PRO A 27 30.82 13.87 30.91
N VAL A 28 30.70 13.23 29.75
CA VAL A 28 29.40 12.94 29.11
C VAL A 28 28.62 11.87 29.87
N LEU A 29 27.62 12.34 30.63
CA LEU A 29 26.67 11.51 31.36
C LEU A 29 25.60 10.85 30.47
N GLU A 30 25.45 11.29 29.22
CA GLU A 30 24.41 10.82 28.31
C GLU A 30 24.42 9.30 28.11
N GLY A 31 23.21 8.74 27.99
CA GLY A 31 22.95 7.32 27.82
C GLY A 31 22.17 6.70 28.99
N ALA A 32 22.16 5.37 29.00
CA ALA A 32 21.49 4.55 30.01
C ALA A 32 22.50 3.91 30.97
N TRP A 33 22.17 3.90 32.26
CA TRP A 33 23.04 3.43 33.34
C TRP A 33 22.28 2.50 34.28
N GLU A 34 22.75 1.26 34.42
CA GLU A 34 22.13 0.18 35.17
C GLU A 34 22.68 0.10 36.60
N MET A 35 21.80 0.07 37.60
CA MET A 35 22.16 -0.03 39.00
C MET A 35 22.97 -1.30 39.30
N GLN A 36 24.14 -1.14 39.94
CA GLN A 36 24.96 -2.23 40.43
C GLN A 36 24.88 -2.32 41.96
N ALA A 37 25.07 -1.20 42.67
CA ALA A 37 25.04 -1.14 44.12
C ALA A 37 24.54 0.23 44.64
N VAL A 38 24.06 0.25 45.89
CA VAL A 38 23.69 1.48 46.62
C VAL A 38 24.32 1.49 48.01
N HIS A 39 24.97 2.59 48.38
CA HIS A 39 25.63 2.75 49.68
C HIS A 39 25.14 4.01 50.40
N TRP A 40 24.57 3.84 51.60
CA TRP A 40 24.22 4.95 52.49
C TRP A 40 25.33 5.16 53.51
N ARG A 41 25.70 6.42 53.75
CA ARG A 41 26.74 6.82 54.72
C ARG A 41 26.19 7.91 55.64
N SER A 42 26.35 7.77 56.96
CA SER A 42 26.01 8.82 57.93
C SER A 42 26.97 8.76 59.13
N GLY A 43 27.89 9.74 59.18
CA GLY A 43 29.01 9.70 60.11
C GLY A 43 29.86 8.43 59.91
N GLU A 44 30.13 7.71 61.00
CA GLU A 44 30.87 6.44 60.99
C GLU A 44 30.01 5.22 60.58
N ARG A 45 28.70 5.39 60.32
CA ARG A 45 27.81 4.28 59.95
C ARG A 45 27.63 4.21 58.44
N SER A 46 27.78 3.02 57.88
CA SER A 46 27.46 2.71 56.48
C SER A 46 26.52 1.51 56.36
N GLN A 47 25.69 1.52 55.32
CA GLN A 47 24.85 0.39 54.92
C GLN A 47 24.92 0.25 53.40
N SER A 48 24.96 -0.98 52.90
CA SER A 48 25.09 -1.28 51.48
C SER A 48 24.01 -2.23 50.99
N ILE A 49 23.62 -2.07 49.74
CA ILE A 49 22.83 -3.01 48.96
C ILE A 49 23.68 -3.32 47.71
N ASP A 50 24.29 -4.51 47.71
CA ASP A 50 25.22 -4.99 46.69
C ASP A 50 25.13 -6.53 46.63
N PRO A 51 24.68 -7.14 45.51
CA PRO A 51 24.12 -6.47 44.34
C PRO A 51 22.79 -5.76 44.67
N ALA A 52 22.53 -4.66 43.98
CA ALA A 52 21.25 -3.98 44.05
C ALA A 52 20.18 -4.65 43.20
N GLN A 53 18.92 -4.36 43.52
CA GLN A 53 17.81 -4.66 42.62
C GLN A 53 17.93 -3.82 41.34
N PRO A 54 17.34 -4.29 40.22
CA PRO A 54 17.29 -3.54 38.97
C PRO A 54 16.82 -2.10 39.18
N GLY A 55 17.60 -1.18 38.62
CA GLY A 55 17.33 0.24 38.59
C GLY A 55 18.03 0.86 37.39
N LEU A 56 17.49 1.95 36.88
CA LEU A 56 17.91 2.59 35.65
C LEU A 56 17.98 4.11 35.85
N PHE A 57 19.09 4.70 35.41
CA PHE A 57 19.26 6.14 35.27
C PHE A 57 19.45 6.44 33.79
N LEU A 58 18.65 7.36 33.26
CA LEU A 58 18.71 7.84 31.89
C LEU A 58 19.11 9.30 31.91
N PHE A 59 20.08 9.67 31.07
CA PHE A 59 20.44 11.06 30.81
C PHE A 59 20.39 11.30 29.29
N THR A 60 19.66 12.34 28.90
CA THR A 60 19.70 12.94 27.54
C THR A 60 20.51 14.24 27.61
N PRO A 61 20.73 14.98 26.51
CA PRO A 61 21.48 16.25 26.58
C PRO A 61 20.92 17.33 27.52
N THR A 62 19.67 17.19 27.99
CA THR A 62 18.98 18.21 28.82
C THR A 62 18.08 17.66 29.94
N HIS A 63 17.76 16.37 29.91
CA HIS A 63 16.79 15.75 30.82
C HIS A 63 17.33 14.47 31.45
N TYR A 64 16.82 14.15 32.64
CA TYR A 64 17.15 12.93 33.37
C TYR A 64 15.88 12.18 33.79
N SER A 65 15.99 10.87 33.96
CA SER A 65 14.96 10.03 34.56
C SER A 65 15.63 8.93 35.38
N ILE A 66 15.16 8.72 36.62
CA ILE A 66 15.72 7.73 37.55
C ILE A 66 14.61 6.82 38.05
N MET A 67 14.88 5.52 38.14
CA MET A 67 13.95 4.55 38.71
C MET A 67 14.72 3.39 39.38
N TRP A 68 14.48 3.11 40.65
CA TRP A 68 15.20 2.06 41.39
C TRP A 68 14.43 1.56 42.63
N SER A 69 14.88 0.44 43.22
CA SER A 69 14.28 -0.15 44.43
C SER A 69 15.23 -0.03 45.64
N PRO A 70 14.85 0.63 46.75
CA PRO A 70 15.67 0.77 47.95
C PRO A 70 15.64 -0.47 48.88
N SER A 71 15.56 -1.67 48.30
CA SER A 71 15.41 -2.94 49.04
C SER A 71 16.32 -4.02 48.48
N GLN A 72 16.86 -4.89 49.34
CA GLN A 72 17.55 -6.12 48.92
C GLN A 72 16.56 -7.21 48.48
N LEU A 73 15.34 -7.21 49.03
CA LEU A 73 14.32 -8.21 48.72
C LEU A 73 13.63 -7.88 47.39
N PRO A 74 13.56 -8.82 46.43
CA PRO A 74 12.83 -8.65 45.17
C PRO A 74 11.41 -8.11 45.36
N ARG A 75 10.99 -7.20 44.48
CA ARG A 75 9.60 -6.73 44.46
C ARG A 75 8.64 -7.91 44.20
N VAL A 76 7.63 -8.04 45.05
CA VAL A 76 6.61 -9.10 44.94
C VAL A 76 5.63 -8.73 43.82
N PRO A 77 5.36 -9.63 42.85
CA PRO A 77 4.37 -9.38 41.80
C PRO A 77 2.94 -9.44 42.36
N PHE A 78 2.00 -8.77 41.69
CA PHE A 78 0.58 -8.85 42.02
C PHE A 78 0.01 -10.24 41.73
N ALA A 79 -0.94 -10.71 42.52
CA ALA A 79 -1.62 -11.99 42.32
C ALA A 79 -2.42 -12.03 41.01
N LYS A 80 -2.95 -10.87 40.58
CA LYS A 80 -3.47 -10.62 39.23
C LYS A 80 -2.88 -9.31 38.71
N LEU A 81 -2.13 -9.35 37.61
CA LEU A 81 -1.49 -8.14 37.06
C LEU A 81 -2.48 -7.07 36.57
N ALA A 82 -3.63 -7.48 36.02
CA ALA A 82 -4.66 -6.57 35.51
C ALA A 82 -5.68 -6.10 36.58
N GLU A 83 -5.70 -6.74 37.76
CA GLU A 83 -6.68 -6.48 38.84
C GLU A 83 -6.00 -6.48 40.22
N PRO A 84 -5.03 -5.59 40.50
CA PRO A 84 -4.36 -5.55 41.80
C PRO A 84 -5.26 -4.97 42.91
N THR A 85 -5.13 -5.51 44.11
CA THR A 85 -5.78 -4.94 45.30
C THR A 85 -5.13 -3.63 45.73
N GLU A 86 -5.86 -2.77 46.46
CA GLU A 86 -5.29 -1.51 47.00
C GLU A 86 -4.03 -1.74 47.85
N ALA A 87 -3.99 -2.84 48.61
CA ALA A 87 -2.83 -3.22 49.41
C ALA A 87 -1.60 -3.56 48.54
N GLU A 88 -1.82 -4.26 47.43
CA GLU A 88 -0.78 -4.56 46.43
C GLU A 88 -0.32 -3.30 45.71
N ILE A 89 -1.23 -2.42 45.27
CA ILE A 89 -0.90 -1.12 44.67
C ILE A 89 -0.02 -0.29 45.62
N LEU A 90 -0.41 -0.20 46.89
CA LEU A 90 0.31 0.55 47.91
C LEU A 90 1.70 -0.04 48.20
N ALA A 91 1.83 -1.37 48.26
CA ALA A 91 3.12 -2.04 48.40
C ALA A 91 4.01 -1.85 47.15
N GLY A 92 3.42 -1.98 45.97
CA GLY A 92 4.06 -1.75 44.67
C GLY A 92 4.62 -0.33 44.54
N PHE A 93 3.83 0.69 44.88
CA PHE A 93 4.26 2.09 44.85
C PHE A 93 5.30 2.42 45.93
N ARG A 94 5.15 1.87 47.15
CA ARG A 94 6.12 2.09 48.24
C ARG A 94 7.50 1.52 47.90
N SER A 95 7.57 0.36 47.25
CA SER A 95 8.81 -0.39 46.96
C SER A 95 9.71 0.18 45.85
N ILE A 96 9.29 1.19 45.11
CA ILE A 96 10.07 1.79 44.01
C ILE A 96 10.27 3.28 44.23
N VAL A 97 11.43 3.85 43.87
CA VAL A 97 11.71 5.29 43.84
C VAL A 97 11.83 5.71 42.38
N PHE A 98 11.20 6.82 42.01
CA PHE A 98 11.33 7.42 40.68
C PHE A 98 11.26 8.94 40.77
N ASN A 99 12.08 9.63 39.98
CA ASN A 99 12.04 11.09 39.74
C ASN A 99 12.46 11.32 38.27
N GLY A 100 11.99 12.39 37.64
CA GLY A 100 12.44 12.79 36.31
C GLY A 100 12.26 14.29 36.07
N GLY A 101 13.07 14.87 35.19
CA GLY A 101 13.06 16.31 34.93
C GLY A 101 14.29 16.79 34.19
N ARG A 102 14.80 17.96 34.55
CA ARG A 102 16.01 18.57 33.95
C ARG A 102 17.22 18.41 34.86
N TYR A 103 18.42 18.45 34.28
CA TYR A 103 19.65 18.49 35.07
C TYR A 103 20.67 19.45 34.46
N GLU A 104 21.57 19.92 35.30
CA GLU A 104 22.78 20.67 34.93
C GLU A 104 23.98 19.95 35.57
N ALA A 105 25.11 19.90 34.86
CA ALA A 105 26.32 19.21 35.33
C ALA A 105 27.56 20.10 35.24
N THR A 106 28.39 20.06 36.28
CA THR A 106 29.77 20.57 36.28
C THR A 106 30.74 19.42 35.98
N ALA A 107 32.05 19.63 36.15
CA ALA A 107 33.04 18.56 36.00
C ALA A 107 32.93 17.45 37.08
N ASP A 108 32.27 17.73 38.21
CA ASP A 108 32.26 16.93 39.44
C ASP A 108 30.90 16.86 40.16
N THR A 109 29.91 17.67 39.75
CA THR A 109 28.57 17.69 40.35
C THR A 109 27.45 17.64 39.32
N VAL A 110 26.31 17.08 39.72
CA VAL A 110 25.04 17.13 38.99
C VAL A 110 24.00 17.76 39.90
N THR A 111 23.28 18.76 39.38
CA THR A 111 22.07 19.31 40.02
C THR A 111 20.87 18.90 39.18
N THR A 112 19.98 18.10 39.75
CA THR A 112 18.71 17.75 39.09
C THR A 112 17.58 18.63 39.60
N THR A 113 16.63 19.00 38.74
CA THR A 113 15.38 19.68 39.10
C THR A 113 14.20 18.82 38.65
N ALA A 114 13.39 18.37 39.61
CA ALA A 114 12.30 17.42 39.34
C ALA A 114 11.12 18.10 38.61
N MET A 115 10.67 17.50 37.50
CA MET A 115 9.40 17.81 36.84
C MET A 115 8.29 16.83 37.23
N VAL A 116 8.67 15.59 37.54
CA VAL A 116 7.81 14.53 38.07
C VAL A 116 8.57 13.86 39.22
N ALA A 117 7.91 13.68 40.37
CA ALA A 117 8.52 13.05 41.54
C ALA A 117 7.62 11.95 42.14
N LYS A 118 8.23 10.95 42.80
CA LYS A 118 7.46 9.97 43.58
C LYS A 118 6.69 10.60 44.74
N VAL A 119 7.26 11.65 45.34
CA VAL A 119 6.66 12.37 46.47
C VAL A 119 5.89 13.57 45.91
N PRO A 120 4.55 13.59 45.95
CA PRO A 120 3.77 14.71 45.47
C PRO A 120 4.13 15.99 46.23
N GLY A 121 4.36 17.08 45.52
CA GLY A 121 4.84 18.34 46.09
C GLY A 121 6.37 18.48 46.11
N PHE A 122 7.12 17.55 45.49
CA PHE A 122 8.56 17.71 45.24
C PHE A 122 8.85 18.26 43.83
N GLU A 123 7.85 18.50 43.00
CA GLU A 123 7.99 19.13 41.69
C GLU A 123 8.59 20.54 41.82
N GLY A 124 9.67 20.82 41.08
CA GLY A 124 10.52 22.00 41.24
C GLY A 124 11.62 21.86 42.29
N GLY A 125 11.62 20.78 43.08
CA GLY A 125 12.66 20.46 44.06
C GLY A 125 13.97 20.07 43.39
N GLN A 126 15.08 20.35 44.07
CA GLN A 126 16.43 20.11 43.57
C GLN A 126 17.17 19.05 44.39
N GLN A 127 17.92 18.19 43.71
CA GLN A 127 18.78 17.17 44.34
C GLN A 127 20.21 17.34 43.80
N PHE A 128 21.19 17.30 44.71
CA PHE A 128 22.58 17.60 44.40
C PHE A 128 23.45 16.35 44.59
N TYR A 129 24.21 16.02 43.56
CA TYR A 129 25.06 14.84 43.51
C TYR A 129 26.50 15.24 43.21
N ARG A 130 27.47 14.61 43.89
CA ARG A 130 28.87 14.55 43.44
C ARG A 130 29.02 13.32 42.55
N TYR A 131 29.79 13.40 41.48
CA TYR A 131 29.99 12.24 40.61
C TYR A 131 31.43 12.06 40.13
N HIS A 132 31.76 10.82 39.79
CA HIS A 132 32.93 10.47 39.00
C HIS A 132 32.66 9.23 38.16
N ILE A 133 33.42 9.04 37.08
CA ILE A 133 33.33 7.88 36.20
C ILE A 133 34.66 7.13 36.27
N ASP A 134 34.62 5.84 36.60
CA ASP A 134 35.76 4.92 36.60
C ASP A 134 35.49 3.78 35.60
N GLY A 135 36.11 3.88 34.42
CA GLY A 135 35.83 2.98 33.29
C GLY A 135 34.36 3.01 32.87
N GLU A 136 33.67 1.86 33.00
CA GLU A 136 32.24 1.69 32.69
C GLU A 136 31.31 2.03 33.87
N LEU A 137 31.87 2.41 35.03
CA LEU A 137 31.09 2.69 36.25
C LEU A 137 30.94 4.19 36.50
N LEU A 138 29.71 4.64 36.68
CA LEU A 138 29.35 5.96 37.21
C LEU A 138 29.05 5.83 38.70
N HIS A 139 29.83 6.53 39.52
CA HIS A 139 29.58 6.72 40.94
C HIS A 139 28.86 8.05 41.14
N LEU A 140 27.61 8.01 41.59
CA LEU A 140 26.74 9.18 41.75
C LEU A 140 26.30 9.31 43.21
N THR A 141 26.88 10.25 43.95
CA THR A 141 26.65 10.43 45.40
C THR A 141 25.75 11.62 45.69
N MET A 142 24.49 11.36 46.03
CA MET A 142 23.55 12.35 46.55
C MET A 142 23.97 12.79 47.95
N PHE A 143 24.11 14.09 48.18
CA PHE A 143 24.58 14.65 49.47
C PHE A 143 23.69 15.79 50.00
N ASP A 144 22.87 16.40 49.16
CA ASP A 144 22.00 17.52 49.51
C ASP A 144 20.71 17.51 48.66
N GLU A 145 19.66 18.13 49.19
CA GLU A 145 18.34 18.23 48.60
C GLU A 145 17.70 19.55 49.06
N THR A 146 16.90 20.19 48.20
CA THR A 146 16.18 21.43 48.49
C THR A 146 14.76 21.31 47.96
N TYR A 147 13.79 21.55 48.84
CA TYR A 147 12.37 21.53 48.51
C TYR A 147 11.97 22.74 47.64
N PRO A 148 10.82 22.69 46.94
CA PRO A 148 10.38 23.81 46.09
C PRO A 148 10.19 25.15 46.83
N ASP A 149 10.01 25.12 48.15
CA ASP A 149 9.92 26.31 49.02
C ASP A 149 11.28 26.85 49.48
N GLY A 150 12.39 26.24 49.05
CA GLY A 150 13.75 26.58 49.43
C GLY A 150 14.20 26.00 50.79
N SER A 151 13.34 25.27 51.50
CA SER A 151 13.72 24.57 52.72
C SER A 151 14.51 23.28 52.43
N LYS A 152 15.21 22.75 53.44
CA LYS A 152 16.04 21.54 53.31
C LYS A 152 15.61 20.45 54.29
N PRO A 153 15.69 19.17 53.91
CA PRO A 153 15.38 18.07 54.82
C PRO A 153 16.40 17.97 55.96
N ALA A 154 15.97 17.45 57.12
CA ALA A 154 16.81 17.32 58.31
C ALA A 154 18.00 16.34 58.17
N TRP A 155 18.08 15.59 57.05
CA TRP A 155 19.19 14.71 56.69
C TRP A 155 20.21 15.35 55.75
N SER A 156 19.90 16.49 55.10
CA SER A 156 20.81 17.20 54.19
C SER A 156 22.15 17.48 54.87
N GLY A 157 23.26 17.18 54.19
CA GLY A 157 24.62 17.32 54.72
C GLY A 157 24.97 16.38 55.89
N ARG A 158 24.12 15.41 56.26
CA ARG A 158 24.33 14.43 57.33
C ARG A 158 24.26 12.98 56.86
N VAL A 159 23.66 12.74 55.71
CA VAL A 159 23.52 11.44 55.07
C VAL A 159 23.88 11.58 53.60
N GLU A 160 24.76 10.73 53.10
CA GLU A 160 25.08 10.61 51.68
C GLU A 160 24.54 9.27 51.14
N THR A 161 24.05 9.26 49.90
CA THR A 161 23.62 8.05 49.18
C THR A 161 24.40 7.95 47.88
N GLU A 162 25.32 6.99 47.80
CA GLU A 162 26.10 6.68 46.60
C GLU A 162 25.42 5.57 45.79
N PHE A 163 25.16 5.86 44.53
CA PHE A 163 24.73 4.90 43.52
C PHE A 163 25.94 4.51 42.68
N VAL A 164 26.17 3.20 42.54
CA VAL A 164 27.17 2.65 41.61
C VAL A 164 26.42 2.09 40.42
N LEU A 165 26.63 2.67 39.24
CA LEU A 165 25.88 2.40 38.02
C LEU A 165 26.83 1.95 36.91
N ARG A 166 26.44 0.99 36.07
CA ARG A 166 27.21 0.55 34.89
C ARG A 166 26.57 1.09 33.62
N ARG A 167 27.36 1.56 32.65
CA ARG A 167 26.82 1.95 31.34
C ARG A 167 26.16 0.75 30.65
N ALA A 168 24.92 0.91 30.19
CA ALA A 168 24.22 -0.10 29.42
C ALA A 168 24.88 -0.27 28.04
N ALA A 169 24.94 -1.51 27.54
CA ALA A 169 25.46 -1.77 26.20
C ALA A 169 24.60 -1.09 25.12
N ALA A 170 25.24 -0.49 24.11
CA ALA A 170 24.52 0.06 22.97
C ALA A 170 23.66 -1.02 22.29
N ALA A 171 22.43 -0.67 21.91
CA ALA A 171 21.57 -1.58 21.18
C ALA A 171 22.27 -2.08 19.91
N VAL A 172 22.21 -3.39 19.66
CA VAL A 172 22.76 -4.00 18.44
C VAL A 172 22.10 -3.32 17.24
N ALA A 173 22.92 -2.85 16.30
CA ALA A 173 22.42 -2.22 15.07
C ALA A 173 21.37 -3.14 14.40
N PRO A 174 20.28 -2.57 13.85
CA PRO A 174 19.25 -3.38 13.22
C PRO A 174 19.87 -4.26 12.14
N LYS A 175 19.49 -5.53 12.10
CA LYS A 175 20.00 -6.47 11.08
C LYS A 175 19.75 -5.88 9.69
N PRO A 176 20.72 -5.95 8.76
CA PRO A 176 20.49 -5.51 7.38
C PRO A 176 19.33 -6.31 6.80
N SER A 177 18.52 -5.65 5.97
CA SER A 177 17.37 -6.27 5.30
C SER A 177 17.24 -5.74 3.88
N ILE A 178 16.55 -6.49 3.03
CA ILE A 178 16.23 -6.06 1.66
C ILE A 178 15.49 -4.72 1.68
N GLY A 179 14.55 -4.54 2.62
CA GLY A 179 13.79 -3.29 2.77
C GLY A 179 14.69 -2.10 3.12
N ALA A 180 15.63 -2.27 4.06
CA ALA A 180 16.58 -1.23 4.43
C ALA A 180 17.52 -0.85 3.27
N ALA A 181 18.08 -1.85 2.57
CA ALA A 181 18.95 -1.61 1.41
C ALA A 181 18.19 -0.91 0.26
N MET A 182 16.96 -1.33 -0.04
CA MET A 182 16.12 -0.69 -1.07
C MET A 182 15.70 0.74 -0.67
N SER A 183 15.41 0.98 0.61
CA SER A 183 15.09 2.32 1.12
C SER A 183 16.28 3.27 1.04
N ALA A 184 17.50 2.81 1.37
CA ALA A 184 18.72 3.58 1.19
C ALA A 184 18.95 3.92 -0.30
N LEU A 185 18.71 2.98 -1.21
CA LEU A 185 18.80 3.22 -2.65
C LEU A 185 17.78 4.28 -3.13
N GLN A 186 16.53 4.20 -2.65
CA GLN A 186 15.49 5.19 -2.95
C GLN A 186 15.83 6.58 -2.41
N ALA A 187 16.52 6.67 -1.28
CA ALA A 187 17.04 7.92 -0.72
C ALA A 187 18.27 8.46 -1.47
N GLY A 188 18.75 7.78 -2.52
CA GLY A 188 19.94 8.15 -3.28
C GLY A 188 21.28 7.70 -2.65
N ASP A 189 21.25 7.05 -1.49
CA ASP A 189 22.44 6.50 -0.83
C ASP A 189 22.72 5.07 -1.31
N GLY A 190 23.13 4.98 -2.58
CA GLY A 190 23.47 3.71 -3.22
C GLY A 190 24.67 3.00 -2.59
N GLU A 191 25.58 3.72 -1.93
CA GLU A 191 26.75 3.12 -1.25
C GLU A 191 26.33 2.43 0.05
N SER A 192 25.50 3.06 0.90
CA SER A 192 24.91 2.38 2.05
C SER A 192 24.01 1.23 1.62
N ALA A 193 23.21 1.40 0.55
CA ALA A 193 22.40 0.32 -0.02
C ALA A 193 23.27 -0.90 -0.40
N ARG A 194 24.39 -0.68 -1.10
CA ARG A 194 25.34 -1.73 -1.46
C ARG A 194 25.93 -2.39 -0.22
N ALA A 195 26.42 -1.60 0.74
CA ALA A 195 26.99 -2.14 1.97
C ALA A 195 26.01 -3.02 2.76
N MET A 196 24.75 -2.58 2.91
CA MET A 196 23.68 -3.37 3.55
C MET A 196 23.37 -4.66 2.79
N ALA A 197 23.31 -4.59 1.46
CA ALA A 197 23.04 -5.77 0.63
C ALA A 197 24.20 -6.77 0.62
N THR A 198 25.46 -6.31 0.60
CA THR A 198 26.65 -7.16 0.75
C THR A 198 26.66 -7.84 2.11
N GLN A 199 26.45 -7.08 3.21
CA GLN A 199 26.37 -7.65 4.56
C GLN A 199 25.24 -8.70 4.66
N LEU A 200 24.10 -8.46 4.01
CA LEU A 200 23.01 -9.44 3.95
C LEU A 200 23.43 -10.72 3.22
N THR A 201 24.15 -10.63 2.08
CA THR A 201 24.66 -11.82 1.37
C THR A 201 25.74 -12.58 2.15
N GLU A 202 26.52 -11.90 3.02
CA GLU A 202 27.48 -12.55 3.91
C GLU A 202 26.80 -13.29 5.08
N LEU A 203 25.73 -12.71 5.63
CA LEU A 203 24.94 -13.30 6.72
C LEU A 203 24.03 -14.44 6.21
N GLU A 204 23.50 -14.32 4.99
CA GLU A 204 22.56 -15.25 4.38
C GLU A 204 23.05 -15.70 2.99
N PRO A 205 24.19 -16.42 2.88
CA PRO A 205 24.77 -16.78 1.59
C PRO A 205 23.90 -17.71 0.74
N GLY A 206 22.94 -18.42 1.36
CA GLY A 206 21.93 -19.22 0.66
C GLY A 206 20.69 -18.42 0.18
N ASN A 207 20.62 -17.11 0.43
CA ASN A 207 19.47 -16.29 0.06
C ASN A 207 19.64 -15.69 -1.34
N ALA A 208 19.12 -16.39 -2.36
CA ALA A 208 19.15 -15.93 -3.75
C ALA A 208 18.47 -14.56 -3.96
N MET A 209 17.51 -14.18 -3.10
CA MET A 209 16.87 -12.87 -3.16
C MET A 209 17.83 -11.76 -2.72
N ALA A 210 18.65 -11.99 -1.68
CA ALA A 210 19.69 -11.06 -1.26
C ALA A 210 20.74 -10.84 -2.37
N TRP A 211 21.20 -11.92 -3.00
CA TRP A 211 22.10 -11.87 -4.16
C TRP A 211 21.51 -11.11 -5.34
N ARG A 212 20.22 -11.32 -5.65
CA ARG A 212 19.49 -10.57 -6.67
C ARG A 212 19.43 -9.08 -6.34
N THR A 213 19.13 -8.72 -5.08
CA THR A 213 19.08 -7.34 -4.60
C THR A 213 20.43 -6.64 -4.72
N LEU A 214 21.51 -7.28 -4.26
CA LEU A 214 22.88 -6.78 -4.43
C LEU A 214 23.23 -6.57 -5.93
N GLY A 215 22.86 -7.54 -6.78
CA GLY A 215 23.01 -7.43 -8.22
C GLY A 215 22.30 -6.22 -8.82
N SER A 216 21.02 -6.01 -8.49
CA SER A 216 20.24 -4.84 -8.93
C SER A 216 20.82 -3.51 -8.42
N ILE A 217 21.30 -3.45 -7.17
CA ILE A 217 21.96 -2.25 -6.64
C ILE A 217 23.25 -1.98 -7.43
N CYS A 218 24.08 -2.99 -7.68
CA CYS A 218 25.31 -2.82 -8.47
C CYS A 218 25.03 -2.44 -9.95
N ILE A 219 23.93 -2.89 -10.56
CA ILE A 219 23.46 -2.36 -11.87
C ILE A 219 23.18 -0.85 -11.77
N SER A 220 22.42 -0.41 -10.75
CA SER A 220 22.08 1.01 -10.58
C SER A 220 23.31 1.91 -10.35
N LEU A 221 24.34 1.37 -9.68
CA LEU A 221 25.65 2.01 -9.47
C LEU A 221 26.59 1.91 -10.69
N LYS A 222 26.18 1.20 -11.76
CA LYS A 222 26.98 0.90 -12.96
C LYS A 222 28.24 0.06 -12.67
N ASP A 223 28.27 -0.65 -11.55
CA ASP A 223 29.30 -1.63 -11.17
C ASP A 223 28.95 -3.00 -11.78
N LEU A 224 29.13 -3.11 -13.10
CA LEU A 224 28.85 -4.35 -13.85
C LEU A 224 29.64 -5.57 -13.32
N PRO A 225 30.92 -5.46 -12.90
CA PRO A 225 31.63 -6.58 -12.27
C PRO A 225 30.99 -7.07 -10.98
N CYS A 226 30.61 -6.17 -10.05
CA CYS A 226 29.85 -6.54 -8.85
C CYS A 226 28.53 -7.22 -9.24
N ALA A 227 27.76 -6.60 -10.14
CA ALA A 227 26.46 -7.10 -10.54
C ALA A 227 26.55 -8.52 -11.13
N ARG A 228 27.48 -8.75 -12.07
CA ARG A 228 27.70 -10.06 -12.69
C ARG A 228 28.09 -11.13 -11.65
N ALA A 229 28.94 -10.78 -10.68
CA ALA A 229 29.35 -11.70 -9.62
C ALA A 229 28.17 -12.07 -8.70
N ALA A 230 27.45 -11.07 -8.18
CA ALA A 230 26.31 -11.28 -7.29
C ALA A 230 25.18 -12.07 -7.95
N LEU A 231 24.83 -11.74 -9.20
CA LEU A 231 23.77 -12.42 -9.94
C LEU A 231 24.13 -13.87 -10.28
N ARG A 232 25.41 -14.17 -10.58
CA ARG A 232 25.87 -15.56 -10.79
C ARG A 232 25.78 -16.39 -9.51
N GLN A 233 26.15 -15.84 -8.34
CA GLN A 233 25.94 -16.51 -7.05
C GLN A 233 24.45 -16.76 -6.77
N GLY A 234 23.58 -15.80 -7.06
CA GLY A 234 22.12 -16.02 -7.01
C GLY A 234 21.63 -17.13 -7.94
N LEU A 235 22.21 -17.24 -9.15
CA LEU A 235 21.87 -18.25 -10.14
C LEU A 235 22.40 -19.64 -9.78
N GLU A 236 23.57 -19.76 -9.13
CA GLU A 236 24.08 -21.03 -8.58
C GLU A 236 23.11 -21.63 -7.54
N LEU A 237 22.44 -20.78 -6.77
CA LEU A 237 21.39 -21.19 -5.82
C LEU A 237 20.05 -21.51 -6.52
N THR A 238 19.75 -20.83 -7.62
CA THR A 238 18.45 -20.93 -8.32
C THR A 238 18.63 -20.90 -9.85
N PRO A 239 19.07 -22.01 -10.48
CA PRO A 239 19.55 -21.99 -11.88
C PRO A 239 18.55 -21.54 -12.94
N ASP A 240 17.25 -21.72 -12.68
CA ASP A 240 16.16 -21.41 -13.61
C ASP A 240 15.38 -20.14 -13.20
N ALA A 241 15.94 -19.28 -12.33
CA ALA A 241 15.29 -18.06 -11.86
C ALA A 241 15.25 -16.96 -12.96
N PRO A 242 14.08 -16.63 -13.55
CA PRO A 242 14.03 -15.77 -14.72
C PRO A 242 14.50 -14.34 -14.45
N GLN A 243 14.22 -13.80 -13.25
CA GLN A 243 14.66 -12.45 -12.86
C GLN A 243 16.19 -12.33 -12.70
N LEU A 244 16.86 -13.40 -12.28
CA LEU A 244 18.33 -13.42 -12.19
C LEU A 244 18.96 -13.47 -13.59
N LEU A 245 18.40 -14.30 -14.48
CA LEU A 245 18.77 -14.35 -15.89
C LEU A 245 18.51 -13.01 -16.61
N TYR A 246 17.39 -12.33 -16.30
CA TYR A 246 17.05 -11.03 -16.90
C TYR A 246 18.03 -9.94 -16.46
N ASN A 247 18.34 -9.88 -15.16
CA ASN A 247 19.35 -8.97 -14.64
C ASN A 247 20.75 -9.26 -15.22
N LEU A 248 21.08 -10.53 -15.51
CA LEU A 248 22.33 -10.88 -16.22
C LEU A 248 22.29 -10.41 -17.68
N ALA A 249 21.19 -10.62 -18.40
CA ALA A 249 21.02 -10.08 -19.76
C ALA A 249 21.17 -8.55 -19.81
N VAL A 250 20.68 -7.83 -18.79
CA VAL A 250 20.91 -6.40 -18.59
C VAL A 250 22.40 -6.09 -18.40
N VAL A 251 23.11 -6.80 -17.52
CA VAL A 251 24.54 -6.60 -17.27
C VAL A 251 25.40 -6.88 -18.51
N ASP A 252 25.06 -7.91 -19.27
CA ASP A 252 25.81 -8.31 -20.46
C ASP A 252 25.48 -7.41 -21.67
N SER A 253 24.24 -6.95 -21.82
CA SER A 253 23.85 -5.88 -22.76
C SER A 253 24.59 -4.56 -22.49
N LEU A 254 24.65 -4.12 -21.23
CA LEU A 254 25.42 -2.95 -20.80
C LEU A 254 26.95 -3.14 -20.90
N GLY A 255 27.41 -4.39 -20.99
CA GLY A 255 28.82 -4.77 -21.12
C GLY A 255 29.27 -5.08 -22.54
N ASP A 256 28.48 -4.71 -23.55
CA ASP A 256 28.70 -4.97 -24.97
C ASP A 256 28.81 -6.47 -25.38
N ASP A 257 28.15 -7.37 -24.65
CA ASP A 257 28.04 -8.80 -24.96
C ASP A 257 26.58 -9.19 -25.29
N GLN A 258 26.11 -8.72 -26.46
CA GLN A 258 24.72 -8.92 -26.90
C GLN A 258 24.37 -10.39 -27.15
N ASP A 259 25.35 -11.22 -27.53
CA ASP A 259 25.13 -12.64 -27.80
C ASP A 259 24.85 -13.43 -26.51
N VAL A 260 25.60 -13.16 -25.42
CA VAL A 260 25.33 -13.74 -24.10
C VAL A 260 24.02 -13.20 -23.52
N ALA A 261 23.75 -11.90 -23.68
CA ALA A 261 22.48 -11.32 -23.23
C ALA A 261 21.27 -12.00 -23.89
N LEU A 262 21.29 -12.20 -25.21
CA LEU A 262 20.23 -12.88 -25.95
C LEU A 262 20.11 -14.37 -25.58
N ALA A 263 21.21 -15.05 -25.24
CA ALA A 263 21.16 -16.42 -24.75
C ALA A 263 20.40 -16.52 -23.40
N HIS A 264 20.62 -15.57 -22.49
CA HIS A 264 19.86 -15.48 -21.24
C HIS A 264 18.37 -15.19 -21.49
N LEU A 265 18.03 -14.27 -22.39
CA LEU A 265 16.63 -14.01 -22.77
C LEU A 265 15.96 -15.23 -23.44
N ALA A 266 16.69 -16.01 -24.24
CA ALA A 266 16.19 -17.23 -24.85
C ALA A 266 15.89 -18.34 -23.81
N GLN A 267 16.72 -18.48 -22.77
CA GLN A 267 16.45 -19.38 -21.63
C GLN A 267 15.19 -18.94 -20.88
N ILE A 268 15.01 -17.63 -20.68
CA ILE A 268 13.81 -17.08 -20.04
C ILE A 268 12.54 -17.42 -20.84
N ARG A 269 12.55 -17.28 -22.18
CA ARG A 269 11.37 -17.58 -23.03
C ARG A 269 10.91 -19.03 -22.88
N GLN A 270 11.86 -19.96 -22.78
CA GLN A 270 11.55 -21.39 -22.59
C GLN A 270 10.84 -21.68 -21.25
N SER A 271 11.08 -20.86 -20.21
CA SER A 271 10.47 -21.05 -18.89
C SER A 271 8.97 -20.71 -18.82
N ARG A 272 8.47 -19.82 -19.69
CA ARG A 272 7.15 -19.15 -19.60
C ARG A 272 6.83 -18.46 -18.26
N ARG A 273 7.84 -18.27 -17.40
CA ARG A 273 7.73 -17.66 -16.06
C ARG A 273 8.17 -16.19 -16.01
N PHE A 274 8.13 -15.50 -17.15
CA PHE A 274 8.51 -14.09 -17.27
C PHE A 274 7.85 -13.46 -18.51
N ASP A 275 7.38 -12.21 -18.39
CA ASP A 275 7.02 -11.40 -19.55
C ASP A 275 8.28 -10.76 -20.17
N LEU A 276 8.71 -11.29 -21.31
CA LEU A 276 9.86 -10.76 -22.04
C LEU A 276 9.55 -9.49 -22.84
N THR A 277 8.29 -9.10 -23.02
CA THR A 277 7.96 -7.91 -23.82
C THR A 277 8.47 -6.62 -23.17
N GLY A 278 8.64 -6.60 -21.84
CA GLY A 278 9.33 -5.53 -21.11
C GLY A 278 10.76 -5.26 -21.59
N ALA A 279 11.46 -6.24 -22.18
CA ALA A 279 12.78 -6.03 -22.77
C ALA A 279 12.80 -5.04 -23.95
N THR A 280 11.66 -4.79 -24.58
CA THR A 280 11.53 -3.81 -25.69
C THR A 280 11.48 -2.35 -25.22
N VAL A 281 11.24 -2.14 -23.92
CA VAL A 281 11.13 -0.82 -23.28
C VAL A 281 12.17 -0.57 -22.18
N ASP A 282 12.89 -1.59 -21.70
CA ASP A 282 13.99 -1.41 -20.74
C ASP A 282 15.13 -0.59 -21.36
N PRO A 283 15.49 0.59 -20.81
CA PRO A 283 16.56 1.43 -21.35
C PRO A 283 17.94 0.76 -21.29
N ASN A 284 18.16 -0.22 -20.41
CA ASN A 284 19.41 -0.97 -20.30
C ASN A 284 19.55 -2.05 -21.39
N LEU A 285 18.44 -2.42 -22.04
CA LEU A 285 18.40 -3.33 -23.18
C LEU A 285 18.22 -2.58 -24.52
N ALA A 286 18.40 -1.26 -24.54
CA ALA A 286 18.25 -0.43 -25.74
C ALA A 286 19.09 -0.89 -26.94
N ALA A 287 20.25 -1.51 -26.70
CA ALA A 287 21.11 -2.10 -27.74
C ALA A 287 20.44 -3.30 -28.45
N LEU A 288 19.58 -4.05 -27.76
CA LEU A 288 18.87 -5.22 -28.28
C LEU A 288 17.49 -4.90 -28.87
N LYS A 289 16.95 -3.71 -28.63
CA LYS A 289 15.55 -3.34 -28.92
C LYS A 289 15.09 -3.65 -30.35
N ASN A 290 15.99 -3.52 -31.33
CA ASN A 290 15.72 -3.77 -32.75
C ASN A 290 16.43 -5.04 -33.28
N ASP A 291 17.05 -5.85 -32.42
CA ASP A 291 17.70 -7.10 -32.85
C ASP A 291 16.62 -8.14 -33.24
N PRO A 292 16.63 -8.67 -34.49
CA PRO A 292 15.65 -9.67 -34.91
C PRO A 292 15.58 -10.91 -34.02
N ARG A 293 16.68 -11.24 -33.31
CA ARG A 293 16.74 -12.35 -32.36
C ARG A 293 15.96 -12.08 -31.09
N LEU A 294 15.92 -10.83 -30.60
CA LEU A 294 15.04 -10.43 -29.50
C LEU A 294 13.57 -10.49 -29.95
N LEU A 295 13.27 -9.93 -31.12
CA LEU A 295 11.90 -9.90 -31.65
C LEU A 295 11.33 -11.32 -31.85
N ALA A 296 12.17 -12.28 -32.26
CA ALA A 296 11.79 -13.69 -32.39
C ALA A 296 11.54 -14.42 -31.05
N LEU A 297 11.91 -13.84 -29.90
CA LEU A 297 11.60 -14.37 -28.57
C LEU A 297 10.28 -13.83 -28.01
N LEU A 298 9.68 -12.81 -28.61
CA LEU A 298 8.43 -12.22 -28.14
C LEU A 298 7.22 -13.14 -28.41
N PRO A 299 6.08 -12.92 -27.75
CA PRO A 299 4.83 -13.62 -28.06
C PRO A 299 4.34 -13.30 -29.47
N THR A 300 3.79 -14.31 -30.14
CA THR A 300 3.30 -14.24 -31.52
C THR A 300 1.80 -13.98 -31.60
N ALA A 301 1.31 -13.50 -32.75
CA ALA A 301 -0.12 -13.28 -32.97
C ALA A 301 -0.95 -14.59 -32.88
N GLU A 302 -0.35 -15.74 -33.20
CA GLU A 302 -0.98 -17.06 -33.06
C GLU A 302 -1.17 -17.45 -31.59
N GLU A 303 -0.18 -17.19 -30.73
CA GLU A 303 -0.31 -17.40 -29.27
C GLU A 303 -1.40 -16.52 -28.64
N PHE A 304 -1.64 -15.31 -29.18
CA PHE A 304 -2.72 -14.44 -28.71
C PHE A 304 -4.12 -14.81 -29.22
N ALA A 305 -4.21 -15.59 -30.31
CA ALA A 305 -5.47 -16.00 -30.93
C ALA A 305 -6.14 -17.16 -30.18
N ASP A 306 -5.36 -18.00 -29.50
CA ASP A 306 -5.81 -18.98 -28.51
C ASP A 306 -5.02 -18.76 -27.21
N PRO A 307 -5.46 -17.86 -26.30
CA PRO A 307 -4.72 -17.48 -25.10
C PRO A 307 -5.12 -18.28 -23.84
N PHE A 308 -6.04 -19.25 -23.94
CA PHE A 308 -6.66 -19.91 -22.78
C PHE A 308 -6.20 -21.37 -22.58
N VAL A 309 -6.22 -21.85 -21.33
CA VAL A 309 -5.97 -23.27 -21.01
C VAL A 309 -7.20 -24.12 -21.34
N GLU A 310 -8.37 -23.62 -20.95
CA GLU A 310 -9.69 -24.17 -21.28
C GLU A 310 -10.07 -23.82 -22.73
N PRO A 311 -10.89 -24.63 -23.42
CA PRO A 311 -11.44 -24.26 -24.73
C PRO A 311 -12.47 -23.13 -24.55
N VAL A 312 -12.15 -21.92 -25.03
CA VAL A 312 -13.00 -20.72 -24.88
C VAL A 312 -13.31 -20.13 -26.26
N LYS A 313 -14.59 -19.84 -26.51
CA LYS A 313 -15.04 -19.11 -27.70
C LYS A 313 -14.81 -17.61 -27.46
N ILE A 314 -13.82 -17.04 -28.14
CA ILE A 314 -13.68 -15.59 -28.27
C ILE A 314 -14.65 -15.14 -29.36
N VAL A 315 -15.65 -14.36 -29.00
CA VAL A 315 -16.61 -13.76 -29.93
C VAL A 315 -15.93 -12.60 -30.66
N ARG A 316 -15.27 -11.72 -29.90
CA ARG A 316 -14.60 -10.53 -30.43
C ARG A 316 -13.44 -10.09 -29.52
N GLN A 317 -12.48 -9.36 -30.09
CA GLN A 317 -11.42 -8.71 -29.33
C GLN A 317 -11.06 -7.33 -29.92
N TRP A 318 -10.66 -6.41 -29.04
CA TRP A 318 -10.13 -5.10 -29.38
C TRP A 318 -8.78 -4.93 -28.70
N VAL A 319 -7.86 -4.25 -29.37
CA VAL A 319 -6.45 -4.18 -28.96
C VAL A 319 -5.98 -2.73 -28.92
N GLY A 320 -5.17 -2.40 -27.91
CA GLY A 320 -4.62 -1.06 -27.73
C GLY A 320 -3.82 -0.56 -28.94
N GLU A 321 -3.63 0.75 -29.03
CA GLU A 321 -2.97 1.37 -30.18
C GLU A 321 -1.44 1.28 -30.05
N ALA A 322 -0.89 1.50 -28.85
CA ALA A 322 0.54 1.57 -28.59
C ALA A 322 0.96 0.92 -27.26
N SER A 323 2.26 0.66 -27.11
CA SER A 323 2.89 0.20 -25.87
C SER A 323 2.69 1.20 -24.73
N GLY A 324 2.23 0.73 -23.57
CA GLY A 324 2.01 1.56 -22.37
C GLY A 324 0.67 2.28 -22.30
N ASP A 325 -0.19 2.20 -23.32
CA ASP A 325 -1.54 2.79 -23.32
C ASP A 325 -2.41 2.27 -22.16
N GLN A 326 -2.23 1.01 -21.76
CA GLN A 326 -3.12 0.26 -20.86
C GLN A 326 -4.58 0.23 -21.35
N PHE A 327 -4.79 -0.02 -22.64
CA PHE A 327 -6.13 -0.14 -23.23
C PHE A 327 -6.93 -1.30 -22.60
N GLY A 328 -8.18 -1.05 -22.25
CA GLY A 328 -8.97 -2.00 -21.46
C GLY A 328 -8.73 -1.85 -19.96
N TRP A 329 -8.34 -0.67 -19.47
CA TRP A 329 -8.19 -0.43 -18.03
C TRP A 329 -9.47 -0.78 -17.27
N ILE A 330 -10.60 -0.25 -17.75
CA ILE A 330 -11.95 -0.64 -17.36
C ILE A 330 -12.75 -0.88 -18.65
N ALA A 331 -13.78 -1.73 -18.61
CA ALA A 331 -14.76 -1.85 -19.69
C ALA A 331 -16.18 -2.03 -19.14
N ARG A 332 -17.16 -1.37 -19.76
CA ARG A 332 -18.55 -1.31 -19.29
C ARG A 332 -19.53 -1.40 -20.43
N ASP A 333 -20.48 -2.29 -20.30
CA ASP A 333 -21.73 -2.31 -21.05
C ASP A 333 -22.49 -0.98 -20.86
N ILE A 334 -22.96 -0.40 -21.95
CA ILE A 334 -23.69 0.89 -21.98
C ILE A 334 -25.08 0.77 -22.63
N GLY A 335 -25.55 -0.45 -22.90
CA GLY A 335 -26.71 -0.71 -23.75
C GLY A 335 -26.40 -0.61 -25.24
N ASP A 336 -27.43 -0.75 -26.08
CA ASP A 336 -27.35 -0.49 -27.52
C ASP A 336 -27.30 1.04 -27.74
N VAL A 337 -26.24 1.56 -28.37
CA VAL A 337 -26.10 3.00 -28.66
C VAL A 337 -25.93 3.32 -30.15
N ASP A 338 -25.79 2.31 -31.03
CA ASP A 338 -25.80 2.50 -32.49
C ASP A 338 -27.12 2.09 -33.18
N GLY A 339 -28.01 1.40 -32.45
CA GLY A 339 -29.33 0.98 -32.88
C GLY A 339 -29.35 -0.33 -33.66
N ASP A 340 -28.39 -1.23 -33.44
CA ASP A 340 -28.31 -2.56 -34.09
C ASP A 340 -28.99 -3.71 -33.30
N ASP A 341 -29.68 -3.41 -32.19
CA ASP A 341 -30.28 -4.32 -31.22
C ASP A 341 -29.24 -5.18 -30.44
N ILE A 342 -27.93 -4.91 -30.54
CA ILE A 342 -26.84 -5.55 -29.79
C ILE A 342 -26.26 -4.55 -28.78
N ARG A 343 -25.78 -5.04 -27.63
CA ARG A 343 -25.31 -4.17 -26.54
C ARG A 343 -23.84 -3.78 -26.71
N ASP A 344 -23.56 -2.50 -26.58
CA ASP A 344 -22.26 -1.88 -26.82
C ASP A 344 -21.51 -1.62 -25.52
N PHE A 345 -20.26 -1.19 -25.63
CA PHE A 345 -19.43 -0.92 -24.47
C PHE A 345 -18.51 0.29 -24.62
N VAL A 346 -18.26 0.94 -23.48
CA VAL A 346 -17.17 1.91 -23.29
C VAL A 346 -15.95 1.23 -22.69
N THR A 347 -14.75 1.65 -23.10
CA THR A 347 -13.48 1.25 -22.47
C THR A 347 -12.46 2.40 -22.48
N SER A 348 -11.38 2.27 -21.70
CA SER A 348 -10.39 3.34 -21.50
C SER A 348 -8.93 2.91 -21.60
N ALA A 349 -8.07 3.91 -21.80
CA ALA A 349 -6.62 3.84 -21.79
C ALA A 349 -6.06 5.07 -21.03
N PRO A 350 -6.09 5.10 -19.68
CA PRO A 350 -5.88 6.31 -18.89
C PRO A 350 -4.43 6.82 -18.90
N LEU A 351 -3.43 5.98 -19.20
CA LEU A 351 -2.04 6.41 -19.35
C LEU A 351 -1.69 6.84 -20.77
N LYS A 352 -2.64 6.79 -21.71
CA LYS A 352 -2.39 7.11 -23.11
C LYS A 352 -1.89 8.55 -23.28
N HIS A 353 -0.82 8.69 -24.06
CA HIS A 353 -0.24 9.97 -24.42
C HIS A 353 -0.95 10.49 -25.69
N THR A 354 -1.91 11.41 -25.53
CA THR A 354 -2.77 11.90 -26.63
C THR A 354 -2.52 13.38 -26.93
N THR A 355 -3.16 14.29 -26.20
CA THR A 355 -2.90 15.74 -26.23
C THR A 355 -1.59 16.12 -25.52
N GLY A 356 -1.16 15.29 -24.56
CA GLY A 356 0.12 15.37 -23.87
C GLY A 356 0.38 14.10 -23.04
N GLU A 357 1.30 14.18 -22.06
CA GLU A 357 1.62 13.03 -21.22
C GLU A 357 0.46 12.61 -20.32
N LYS A 358 0.15 11.31 -20.29
CA LYS A 358 -0.92 10.72 -19.45
C LYS A 358 -2.26 11.46 -19.52
N ALA A 359 -2.61 11.96 -20.70
CA ALA A 359 -3.88 12.65 -20.89
C ALA A 359 -5.07 11.68 -20.78
N GLY A 360 -4.88 10.44 -21.24
CA GLY A 360 -5.91 9.41 -21.25
C GLY A 360 -6.86 9.53 -22.45
N ARG A 361 -7.62 8.46 -22.67
CA ARG A 361 -8.62 8.34 -23.73
C ARG A 361 -9.70 7.35 -23.31
N ILE A 362 -10.94 7.67 -23.68
CA ILE A 362 -12.06 6.72 -23.70
C ILE A 362 -12.48 6.39 -25.13
N TYR A 363 -13.10 5.24 -25.29
CA TYR A 363 -13.54 4.68 -26.56
C TYR A 363 -14.91 4.05 -26.38
N VAL A 364 -15.81 4.23 -27.34
CA VAL A 364 -17.05 3.44 -27.44
C VAL A 364 -16.99 2.57 -28.70
N TYR A 365 -17.36 1.30 -28.55
CA TYR A 365 -17.31 0.29 -29.59
C TYR A 365 -18.63 -0.44 -29.72
N SER A 366 -19.03 -0.65 -30.97
CA SER A 366 -20.14 -1.53 -31.32
C SER A 366 -19.74 -2.99 -31.07
N THR A 367 -20.48 -3.74 -30.28
CA THR A 367 -20.18 -5.18 -30.06
C THR A 367 -20.56 -6.00 -31.29
N GLY A 368 -21.70 -5.67 -31.90
CA GLY A 368 -22.24 -6.32 -33.09
C GLY A 368 -21.30 -6.22 -34.28
N THR A 369 -20.88 -5.01 -34.65
CA THR A 369 -19.97 -4.78 -35.80
C THR A 369 -18.49 -4.92 -35.42
N GLY A 370 -18.11 -4.52 -34.21
CA GLY A 370 -16.73 -4.32 -33.77
C GLY A 370 -16.11 -2.99 -34.18
N GLU A 371 -16.85 -2.12 -34.87
CA GLU A 371 -16.38 -0.79 -35.24
C GLU A 371 -16.34 0.12 -34.00
N ARG A 372 -15.51 1.17 -34.08
CA ARG A 372 -15.44 2.20 -33.06
C ARG A 372 -16.44 3.29 -33.41
N LEU A 373 -17.44 3.49 -32.56
CA LEU A 373 -18.47 4.51 -32.73
C LEU A 373 -17.85 5.90 -32.53
N TRP A 374 -17.25 6.15 -31.37
CA TRP A 374 -16.53 7.40 -31.08
C TRP A 374 -15.38 7.22 -30.06
N GLN A 375 -14.65 8.30 -29.80
CA GLN A 375 -13.58 8.38 -28.79
C GLN A 375 -13.42 9.81 -28.28
N ALA A 376 -13.03 9.97 -27.02
CA ALA A 376 -12.70 11.27 -26.43
C ALA A 376 -11.32 11.25 -25.76
N ASP A 377 -10.57 12.34 -25.90
CA ASP A 377 -9.22 12.54 -25.36
C ASP A 377 -9.25 13.48 -24.14
N GLY A 378 -8.40 13.21 -23.14
CA GLY A 378 -8.18 14.13 -22.02
C GLY A 378 -7.18 15.25 -22.36
N GLU A 379 -6.94 16.13 -21.40
CA GLU A 379 -5.87 17.13 -21.37
C GLU A 379 -4.61 16.57 -20.69
N PRO A 380 -3.40 17.14 -20.90
CA PRO A 380 -2.16 16.60 -20.35
C PRO A 380 -2.19 16.43 -18.82
N GLY A 381 -1.98 15.20 -18.34
CA GLY A 381 -1.98 14.83 -16.93
C GLY A 381 -3.32 14.37 -16.35
N ASP A 382 -4.44 14.56 -17.06
CA ASP A 382 -5.80 14.26 -16.59
C ASP A 382 -6.04 12.82 -16.16
N GLN A 383 -5.43 11.88 -16.90
CA GLN A 383 -5.73 10.44 -16.83
C GLN A 383 -7.21 10.13 -17.12
N LEU A 384 -7.78 10.75 -18.16
CA LEU A 384 -9.17 10.53 -18.57
C LEU A 384 -9.46 9.03 -18.80
N GLY A 385 -10.53 8.55 -18.18
CA GLY A 385 -10.95 7.16 -18.19
C GLY A 385 -10.33 6.31 -17.08
N ASN A 386 -9.81 6.92 -16.00
CA ASN A 386 -9.34 6.18 -14.82
C ASN A 386 -10.49 5.43 -14.12
N GLY A 387 -11.64 6.09 -14.00
CA GLY A 387 -12.96 5.48 -13.83
C GLY A 387 -13.81 5.77 -15.08
N ILE A 388 -14.65 4.81 -15.48
CA ILE A 388 -15.70 4.98 -16.50
C ILE A 388 -16.90 4.14 -16.10
N GLU A 389 -18.11 4.59 -16.41
CA GLU A 389 -19.36 3.84 -16.21
C GLU A 389 -20.41 4.29 -17.25
N ALA A 390 -21.45 3.48 -17.45
CA ALA A 390 -22.68 3.96 -18.05
C ALA A 390 -23.27 5.05 -17.13
N ALA A 391 -23.64 6.20 -17.70
CA ALA A 391 -24.28 7.29 -16.98
C ALA A 391 -25.81 7.12 -16.89
N GLY A 392 -26.39 6.24 -17.72
CA GLY A 392 -27.83 6.24 -18.03
C GLY A 392 -28.16 7.31 -19.08
N ASP A 393 -29.43 7.51 -19.40
CA ASP A 393 -29.89 8.57 -20.30
C ASP A 393 -29.85 9.93 -19.57
N VAL A 394 -28.84 10.77 -19.88
CA VAL A 394 -28.59 12.04 -19.21
C VAL A 394 -29.15 13.23 -19.99
N ASP A 395 -29.18 13.19 -21.33
CA ASP A 395 -29.76 14.27 -22.14
C ASP A 395 -31.26 14.10 -22.49
N GLY A 396 -31.81 12.89 -22.32
CA GLY A 396 -33.22 12.56 -22.51
C GLY A 396 -33.57 12.11 -23.92
N ASP A 397 -32.61 11.65 -24.73
CA ASP A 397 -32.83 11.16 -26.10
C ASP A 397 -33.28 9.69 -26.18
N GLY A 398 -33.15 8.94 -25.08
CA GLY A 398 -33.51 7.53 -24.95
C GLY A 398 -32.35 6.54 -25.13
N ILE A 399 -31.12 7.02 -25.30
CA ILE A 399 -29.88 6.23 -25.45
C ILE A 399 -29.01 6.37 -24.19
N GLY A 400 -28.18 5.37 -23.89
CA GLY A 400 -27.33 5.36 -22.70
C GLY A 400 -26.06 6.19 -22.85
N ASP A 401 -25.85 7.16 -21.97
CA ASP A 401 -24.66 8.03 -21.97
C ASP A 401 -23.48 7.44 -21.19
N VAL A 402 -22.32 8.10 -21.31
CA VAL A 402 -21.05 7.69 -20.70
C VAL A 402 -20.56 8.73 -19.70
N ILE A 403 -20.24 8.33 -18.47
CA ILE A 403 -19.48 9.15 -17.52
C ILE A 403 -18.04 8.65 -17.44
N ALA A 404 -17.07 9.57 -17.55
CA ALA A 404 -15.65 9.28 -17.44
C ALA A 404 -14.93 10.21 -16.46
N GLY A 405 -14.14 9.60 -15.59
CA GLY A 405 -13.31 10.24 -14.59
C GLY A 405 -11.93 10.66 -15.11
N ALA A 406 -11.47 11.84 -14.68
CA ALA A 406 -10.16 12.41 -14.97
C ALA A 406 -9.54 12.94 -13.66
N PRO A 407 -9.12 12.05 -12.73
CA PRO A 407 -8.70 12.44 -11.38
C PRO A 407 -7.44 13.31 -11.35
N GLY A 408 -6.54 13.18 -12.32
CA GLY A 408 -5.37 14.06 -12.45
C GLY A 408 -5.74 15.51 -12.80
N GLY A 409 -6.90 15.71 -13.42
CA GLY A 409 -7.53 17.00 -13.67
C GLY A 409 -8.67 17.33 -12.69
N ASN A 410 -8.82 16.54 -11.62
CA ASN A 410 -9.82 16.67 -10.56
C ASN A 410 -11.26 16.86 -11.07
N ARG A 411 -11.66 16.11 -12.10
CA ARG A 411 -12.97 16.26 -12.76
C ARG A 411 -13.58 14.95 -13.26
N ALA A 412 -14.87 14.97 -13.53
CA ALA A 412 -15.59 13.96 -14.30
C ALA A 412 -16.32 14.64 -15.46
N VAL A 413 -16.47 13.93 -16.58
CA VAL A 413 -17.10 14.43 -17.81
C VAL A 413 -18.14 13.42 -18.28
N VAL A 414 -19.32 13.92 -18.67
CA VAL A 414 -20.39 13.12 -19.29
C VAL A 414 -20.43 13.39 -20.78
N TYR A 415 -20.55 12.32 -21.56
CA TYR A 415 -20.57 12.30 -23.01
C TYR A 415 -21.83 11.60 -23.51
N SER A 416 -22.46 12.14 -24.55
CA SER A 416 -23.58 11.48 -25.23
C SER A 416 -23.18 10.11 -25.76
N GLY A 417 -23.99 9.09 -25.52
CA GLY A 417 -23.78 7.73 -26.01
C GLY A 417 -23.69 7.65 -27.54
N VAL A 418 -24.43 8.54 -28.23
CA VAL A 418 -24.59 8.54 -29.69
C VAL A 418 -23.33 8.99 -30.44
N ASP A 419 -22.76 10.15 -30.06
CA ASP A 419 -21.68 10.79 -30.84
C ASP A 419 -20.49 11.28 -30.01
N GLY A 420 -20.53 11.12 -28.68
CA GLY A 420 -19.49 11.60 -27.78
C GLY A 420 -19.49 13.11 -27.56
N ALA A 421 -20.58 13.83 -27.86
CA ALA A 421 -20.73 15.23 -27.47
C ALA A 421 -20.68 15.39 -25.94
N VAL A 422 -19.96 16.39 -25.44
CA VAL A 422 -19.89 16.68 -24.00
C VAL A 422 -21.22 17.26 -23.52
N LEU A 423 -21.88 16.56 -22.61
CA LEU A 423 -23.14 16.97 -21.98
C LEU A 423 -22.89 17.79 -20.71
N LEU A 424 -22.00 17.30 -19.84
CA LEU A 424 -21.74 17.88 -18.52
C LEU A 424 -20.27 17.75 -18.11
N GLN A 425 -19.79 18.70 -17.30
CA GLN A 425 -18.49 18.61 -16.61
C GLN A 425 -18.67 18.92 -15.13
N LEU A 426 -18.16 18.02 -14.28
CA LEU A 426 -18.19 18.12 -12.83
C LEU A 426 -16.77 18.28 -12.29
N HIS A 427 -16.56 19.15 -11.32
CA HIS A 427 -15.25 19.46 -10.74
C HIS A 427 -15.21 19.19 -9.24
N GLY A 428 -14.06 18.70 -8.75
CA GLY A 428 -13.77 18.57 -7.32
C GLY A 428 -13.54 19.90 -6.62
N GLU A 429 -13.49 19.87 -5.29
CA GLU A 429 -13.47 21.08 -4.47
C GLU A 429 -12.05 21.65 -4.28
N ALA A 430 -11.03 20.80 -4.19
CA ALA A 430 -9.62 21.18 -4.08
C ALA A 430 -8.69 20.32 -4.97
N GLU A 431 -7.53 20.85 -5.35
CA GLU A 431 -6.49 20.08 -6.04
C GLU A 431 -5.94 18.99 -5.11
N GLY A 432 -5.79 17.75 -5.62
CA GLY A 432 -5.32 16.61 -4.83
C GLY A 432 -6.43 15.71 -4.26
N ASP A 433 -7.67 16.19 -4.24
CA ASP A 433 -8.89 15.43 -3.84
C ASP A 433 -9.10 14.11 -4.61
N ASN A 434 -8.50 13.99 -5.80
CA ASN A 434 -8.72 12.91 -6.78
C ASN A 434 -10.19 12.76 -7.19
N PHE A 435 -10.92 13.87 -7.31
CA PHE A 435 -12.32 13.87 -7.74
C PHE A 435 -12.46 13.22 -9.12
N GLY A 436 -13.40 12.29 -9.25
CA GLY A 436 -13.57 11.51 -10.47
C GLY A 436 -12.63 10.31 -10.59
N GLN A 437 -11.97 9.87 -9.50
CA GLN A 437 -11.22 8.61 -9.53
C GLN A 437 -12.14 7.41 -9.83
N HIS A 438 -13.34 7.40 -9.22
CA HIS A 438 -14.44 6.53 -9.62
C HIS A 438 -15.71 7.36 -9.88
N VAL A 439 -16.51 6.85 -10.81
CA VAL A 439 -17.76 7.43 -11.30
C VAL A 439 -18.77 6.31 -11.49
N SER A 440 -20.05 6.62 -11.36
CA SER A 440 -21.16 5.68 -11.59
C SER A 440 -22.45 6.46 -11.87
N THR A 441 -23.51 5.77 -12.29
CA THR A 441 -24.87 6.34 -12.33
C THR A 441 -25.63 6.00 -11.06
N MET A 442 -26.63 6.80 -10.70
CA MET A 442 -27.67 6.44 -9.74
C MET A 442 -29.03 6.24 -10.42
N GLY A 443 -29.12 6.31 -11.76
CA GLY A 443 -30.39 6.50 -12.46
C GLY A 443 -31.10 7.79 -12.03
N ASP A 444 -32.34 8.00 -12.46
CA ASP A 444 -33.13 9.16 -11.99
C ASP A 444 -33.55 8.93 -10.52
N VAL A 445 -32.86 9.58 -9.57
CA VAL A 445 -33.20 9.51 -8.13
C VAL A 445 -34.00 10.72 -7.67
N ASN A 446 -34.00 11.81 -8.44
CA ASN A 446 -34.69 13.05 -8.09
C ASN A 446 -36.11 13.15 -8.73
N GLY A 447 -36.37 12.37 -9.78
CA GLY A 447 -37.64 12.28 -10.51
C GLY A 447 -37.81 13.31 -11.63
N ASP A 448 -36.73 13.89 -12.17
CA ASP A 448 -36.79 14.94 -13.21
C ASP A 448 -36.74 14.43 -14.66
N GLY A 449 -36.55 13.12 -14.86
CA GLY A 449 -36.53 12.43 -16.14
C GLY A 449 -35.16 12.20 -16.76
N HIS A 450 -34.07 12.53 -16.06
CA HIS A 450 -32.69 12.34 -16.50
C HIS A 450 -31.92 11.50 -15.48
N ALA A 451 -30.95 10.69 -15.91
CA ALA A 451 -30.15 9.88 -15.02
C ALA A 451 -29.18 10.73 -14.18
N ASP A 452 -29.18 10.53 -12.86
CA ASP A 452 -28.32 11.23 -11.92
C ASP A 452 -26.96 10.52 -11.75
N LEU A 453 -25.94 11.27 -11.34
CA LEU A 453 -24.53 10.90 -11.45
C LEU A 453 -23.89 10.78 -10.06
N LEU A 454 -23.11 9.71 -9.85
CA LEU A 454 -22.36 9.43 -8.63
C LEU A 454 -20.87 9.55 -8.88
N THR A 455 -20.15 10.23 -7.99
CA THR A 455 -18.69 10.28 -8.01
C THR A 455 -18.14 10.60 -6.62
N ALA A 456 -16.82 10.53 -6.45
CA ALA A 456 -16.15 10.74 -5.19
C ALA A 456 -14.79 11.43 -5.32
N ALA A 457 -14.32 11.94 -4.18
CA ALA A 457 -13.05 12.57 -3.93
C ALA A 457 -12.41 11.92 -2.68
N PRO A 458 -11.67 10.81 -2.81
CA PRO A 458 -11.12 10.11 -1.65
C PRO A 458 -10.00 10.87 -0.92
N GLY A 459 -9.38 11.87 -1.54
CA GLY A 459 -8.40 12.75 -0.89
C GLY A 459 -9.03 13.95 -0.16
N HIS A 460 -10.37 14.03 -0.02
CA HIS A 460 -11.03 15.20 0.52
C HIS A 460 -10.85 15.36 2.04
N ASP A 461 -10.51 16.58 2.47
CA ASP A 461 -10.01 16.86 3.83
C ASP A 461 -11.08 17.24 4.89
N ALA A 462 -12.39 17.17 4.58
CA ALA A 462 -13.45 17.76 5.43
C ALA A 462 -13.46 17.31 6.91
N VAL A 463 -13.19 16.02 7.16
CA VAL A 463 -13.21 15.40 8.50
C VAL A 463 -11.77 15.15 9.01
N GLY A 464 -10.77 15.43 8.18
CA GLY A 464 -9.35 15.22 8.43
C GLY A 464 -8.63 14.87 7.13
N ALA A 465 -7.29 14.88 7.15
CA ALA A 465 -6.47 14.62 5.97
C ALA A 465 -6.86 13.30 5.28
N ASP A 466 -7.11 13.32 3.97
CA ASP A 466 -7.49 12.13 3.17
C ASP A 466 -8.69 11.34 3.76
N ALA A 467 -9.65 12.01 4.41
CA ALA A 467 -10.85 11.36 4.95
C ALA A 467 -11.80 10.89 3.83
N GLY A 468 -11.93 11.71 2.78
CA GLY A 468 -12.69 11.42 1.58
C GLY A 468 -14.18 11.85 1.64
N ARG A 469 -14.80 11.97 0.46
CA ARG A 469 -16.20 12.37 0.27
C ARG A 469 -16.80 11.73 -0.98
N ALA A 470 -18.08 11.34 -0.92
CA ALA A 470 -18.90 10.97 -2.08
C ALA A 470 -19.98 12.02 -2.37
N TYR A 471 -20.44 12.09 -3.62
CA TYR A 471 -21.39 13.07 -4.13
C TYR A 471 -22.38 12.44 -5.10
N VAL A 472 -23.63 12.94 -5.10
CA VAL A 472 -24.59 12.71 -6.18
C VAL A 472 -24.98 14.06 -6.81
N TYR A 473 -24.99 14.11 -8.13
CA TYR A 473 -25.30 15.28 -8.96
C TYR A 473 -26.45 14.98 -9.92
N SER A 474 -27.29 15.97 -10.20
CA SER A 474 -28.30 15.85 -11.25
C SER A 474 -27.62 15.76 -12.61
N GLY A 475 -28.01 14.78 -13.44
CA GLY A 475 -27.50 14.69 -14.81
C GLY A 475 -27.95 15.87 -15.68
N LYS A 476 -29.18 16.34 -15.43
CA LYS A 476 -29.85 17.41 -16.18
C LYS A 476 -29.09 18.75 -16.21
N ASP A 477 -28.53 19.14 -15.07
CA ASP A 477 -27.91 20.48 -14.91
C ASP A 477 -26.67 20.54 -13.99
N GLY A 478 -26.22 19.39 -13.47
CA GLY A 478 -25.06 19.31 -12.59
C GLY A 478 -25.27 19.89 -11.19
N GLN A 479 -26.50 20.18 -10.76
CA GLN A 479 -26.74 20.55 -9.36
C GLN A 479 -26.44 19.37 -8.43
N ARG A 480 -25.69 19.63 -7.34
CA ARG A 480 -25.43 18.62 -6.31
C ARG A 480 -26.73 18.29 -5.56
N LEU A 481 -27.16 17.05 -5.67
CA LEU A 481 -28.35 16.52 -5.00
C LEU A 481 -28.03 16.04 -3.58
N TRP A 482 -26.86 15.44 -3.38
CA TRP A 482 -26.45 14.88 -2.09
C TRP A 482 -24.92 14.78 -1.96
N GLN A 483 -24.43 14.65 -0.73
CA GLN A 483 -23.03 14.36 -0.41
C GLN A 483 -22.91 13.68 0.96
N VAL A 484 -21.85 12.89 1.17
CA VAL A 484 -21.48 12.35 2.48
C VAL A 484 -19.96 12.30 2.64
N ASP A 485 -19.48 12.66 3.83
CA ASP A 485 -18.07 12.65 4.22
C ASP A 485 -17.66 11.30 4.84
N GLY A 486 -16.36 10.97 4.80
CA GLY A 486 -15.77 9.84 5.52
C GLY A 486 -15.79 9.98 7.05
N GLU A 487 -15.49 8.90 7.78
CA GLU A 487 -15.58 8.86 9.24
C GLU A 487 -14.35 9.50 9.93
N ALA A 488 -13.16 9.27 9.38
CA ALA A 488 -11.89 9.68 9.99
C ALA A 488 -10.80 10.05 8.96
N ALA A 489 -9.75 10.72 9.42
CA ALA A 489 -8.58 11.05 8.61
C ALA A 489 -7.85 9.79 8.12
N GLY A 490 -7.56 9.73 6.82
CA GLY A 490 -6.85 8.64 6.16
C GLY A 490 -7.74 7.50 5.66
N ASP A 491 -9.05 7.52 5.92
CA ASP A 491 -10.02 6.49 5.50
C ASP A 491 -10.02 6.23 3.98
N GLY A 492 -9.80 7.28 3.18
CA GLY A 492 -9.94 7.27 1.73
C GLY A 492 -11.38 7.02 1.28
N PHE A 493 -12.38 7.56 1.98
CA PHE A 493 -13.80 7.33 1.68
C PHE A 493 -14.18 7.79 0.27
N GLY A 494 -14.75 6.89 -0.53
CA GLY A 494 -14.99 7.15 -1.95
C GLY A 494 -13.90 6.62 -2.87
N SER A 495 -12.96 5.81 -2.36
CA SER A 495 -11.97 5.10 -3.19
C SER A 495 -12.61 4.16 -4.21
N THR A 496 -13.85 3.73 -3.98
CA THR A 496 -14.76 3.20 -5.00
C THR A 496 -16.18 3.65 -4.70
N VAL A 497 -17.01 3.79 -5.75
CA VAL A 497 -18.43 4.10 -5.66
C VAL A 497 -19.20 3.28 -6.69
N TYR A 498 -20.39 2.83 -6.33
CA TYR A 498 -21.31 2.17 -7.26
C TYR A 498 -22.76 2.52 -6.91
N GLY A 499 -23.55 2.90 -7.91
CA GLY A 499 -24.95 3.23 -7.75
C GLY A 499 -25.87 2.25 -8.46
N TYR A 500 -27.07 2.08 -7.93
CA TYR A 500 -28.09 1.18 -8.47
C TYR A 500 -29.48 1.75 -8.25
N ASN A 501 -30.33 1.67 -9.29
CA ASN A 501 -31.72 2.11 -9.26
C ASN A 501 -32.55 1.37 -10.32
N ASP A 502 -33.50 0.55 -9.89
CA ASP A 502 -34.47 -0.16 -10.75
C ASP A 502 -35.87 0.49 -10.71
N GLY A 503 -35.99 1.68 -10.13
CA GLY A 503 -37.25 2.38 -9.86
C GLY A 503 -38.04 1.86 -8.64
N ARG A 504 -37.59 0.79 -7.97
CA ARG A 504 -38.17 0.26 -6.72
C ARG A 504 -37.20 0.39 -5.54
N THR A 505 -35.94 0.09 -5.81
CA THR A 505 -34.81 0.02 -4.90
C THR A 505 -33.72 0.95 -5.39
N GLN A 506 -33.22 1.80 -4.50
CA GLN A 506 -32.06 2.64 -4.73
C GLN A 506 -30.97 2.24 -3.73
N LEU A 507 -29.83 1.78 -4.24
CA LEU A 507 -28.65 1.47 -3.43
C LEU A 507 -27.48 2.31 -3.90
N LEU A 508 -26.70 2.80 -2.93
CA LEU A 508 -25.45 3.50 -3.17
C LEU A 508 -24.38 2.85 -2.29
N VAL A 509 -23.31 2.37 -2.92
CA VAL A 509 -22.21 1.65 -2.29
C VAL A 509 -20.96 2.51 -2.34
N VAL A 510 -20.27 2.68 -1.21
CA VAL A 510 -19.00 3.44 -1.13
C VAL A 510 -17.94 2.62 -0.40
N GLY A 511 -16.72 2.54 -0.94
CA GLY A 511 -15.58 1.93 -0.26
C GLY A 511 -14.62 2.95 0.38
N ALA A 512 -14.02 2.56 1.50
CA ALA A 512 -12.98 3.29 2.21
C ALA A 512 -11.91 2.29 2.68
N PRO A 513 -10.77 2.16 1.99
CA PRO A 513 -9.83 1.04 2.15
C PRO A 513 -9.02 1.04 3.44
N ALA A 514 -8.97 2.17 4.14
CA ALA A 514 -8.29 2.31 5.43
C ALA A 514 -9.26 2.57 6.59
N ALA A 515 -10.57 2.58 6.35
CA ALA A 515 -11.58 2.71 7.40
C ALA A 515 -11.84 1.39 8.14
N GLY A 516 -12.70 1.46 9.16
CA GLY A 516 -13.13 0.31 9.96
C GLY A 516 -12.22 0.01 11.16
N PRO A 517 -12.57 -0.96 12.02
CA PRO A 517 -11.99 -1.12 13.36
C PRO A 517 -10.53 -1.64 13.41
N ARG A 518 -9.89 -1.80 12.26
CA ARG A 518 -8.53 -2.37 12.10
C ARG A 518 -7.71 -1.69 11.00
N ASP A 519 -8.25 -0.61 10.42
CA ASP A 519 -7.65 0.14 9.32
C ASP A 519 -7.35 -0.73 8.06
N THR A 520 -8.16 -1.77 7.83
CA THR A 520 -8.05 -2.73 6.70
C THR A 520 -9.23 -2.66 5.71
N GLY A 521 -10.07 -1.65 5.85
CA GLY A 521 -11.09 -1.29 4.89
C GLY A 521 -12.50 -1.69 5.28
N ARG A 522 -13.43 -0.86 4.81
CA ARG A 522 -14.89 -0.93 5.00
C ARG A 522 -15.61 -0.54 3.71
N VAL A 523 -16.76 -1.17 3.46
CA VAL A 523 -17.74 -0.72 2.47
C VAL A 523 -19.02 -0.28 3.16
N TYR A 524 -19.59 0.84 2.73
CA TYR A 524 -20.80 1.46 3.24
C TYR A 524 -21.93 1.27 2.24
N VAL A 525 -23.11 0.84 2.70
CA VAL A 525 -24.28 0.64 1.84
C VAL A 525 -25.40 1.57 2.30
N TYR A 526 -25.81 2.48 1.43
CA TYR A 526 -26.87 3.45 1.64
C TYR A 526 -28.13 3.06 0.85
N ARG A 527 -29.31 3.47 1.33
CA ARG A 527 -30.60 3.28 0.64
C ARG A 527 -31.14 4.63 0.18
N GLY A 528 -31.05 4.89 -1.12
CA GLY A 528 -31.24 6.24 -1.66
C GLY A 528 -30.28 7.25 -1.02
N LEU A 529 -30.66 8.53 -1.06
CA LEU A 529 -29.84 9.66 -0.60
C LEU A 529 -30.00 9.92 0.92
N GLN A 530 -29.59 8.95 1.75
CA GLN A 530 -29.63 9.04 3.21
C GLN A 530 -28.24 9.27 3.80
N ASP A 531 -28.12 10.18 4.77
CA ASP A 531 -26.83 10.52 5.41
C ASP A 531 -26.26 9.42 6.33
N THR A 532 -27.01 8.33 6.56
CA THR A 532 -26.58 7.18 7.36
C THR A 532 -26.64 5.91 6.53
N PRO A 533 -25.60 5.05 6.54
CA PRO A 533 -25.64 3.76 5.85
C PRO A 533 -26.71 2.87 6.47
N ALA A 534 -27.39 2.09 5.63
CA ALA A 534 -28.31 1.03 6.06
C ALA A 534 -27.55 -0.10 6.77
N PHE A 535 -26.34 -0.41 6.28
CA PHE A 535 -25.37 -1.28 6.94
C PHE A 535 -23.95 -1.00 6.41
N VAL A 536 -22.94 -1.54 7.10
CA VAL A 536 -21.54 -1.51 6.68
C VAL A 536 -20.97 -2.92 6.62
N ILE A 537 -20.06 -3.15 5.69
CA ILE A 537 -19.29 -4.38 5.52
C ILE A 537 -17.87 -4.07 5.98
N ASP A 538 -17.48 -4.58 7.14
CA ASP A 538 -16.09 -4.58 7.58
C ASP A 538 -15.32 -5.79 7.01
N SER A 539 -14.02 -5.60 6.78
CA SER A 539 -13.09 -6.68 6.44
C SER A 539 -12.99 -7.72 7.57
N ASP A 540 -12.55 -8.95 7.25
CA ASP A 540 -12.20 -9.96 8.25
C ASP A 540 -10.74 -9.86 8.73
N GLU A 541 -10.34 -10.66 9.73
CA GLU A 541 -9.02 -10.62 10.37
C GLU A 541 -7.82 -10.85 9.44
N THR A 542 -8.06 -11.28 8.19
CA THR A 542 -7.04 -11.46 7.15
C THR A 542 -7.05 -10.35 6.09
N GLY A 543 -7.94 -9.37 6.22
CA GLY A 543 -8.13 -8.29 5.25
C GLY A 543 -6.99 -7.29 5.16
N GLY A 544 -6.97 -6.54 4.06
CA GLY A 544 -5.88 -5.60 3.76
C GLY A 544 -6.30 -4.27 3.14
N ALA A 545 -7.34 -4.25 2.29
CA ALA A 545 -7.83 -3.03 1.64
C ALA A 545 -9.26 -3.22 1.08
N LEU A 546 -10.21 -3.64 1.92
CA LEU A 546 -11.61 -3.82 1.51
C LEU A 546 -12.21 -2.50 1.00
N GLY A 547 -12.77 -2.50 -0.20
CA GLY A 547 -13.36 -1.31 -0.82
C GLY A 547 -12.35 -0.35 -1.45
N ALA A 548 -11.12 -0.80 -1.75
CA ALA A 548 -10.10 0.04 -2.39
C ALA A 548 -10.37 0.41 -3.85
N MET A 549 -11.15 -0.40 -4.58
CA MET A 549 -11.36 -0.21 -6.03
C MET A 549 -12.65 -0.86 -6.53
N PHE A 550 -13.02 -2.05 -6.04
CA PHE A 550 -14.18 -2.78 -6.53
C PHE A 550 -15.22 -3.04 -5.43
N ALA A 551 -16.40 -2.47 -5.62
CA ALA A 551 -17.65 -2.81 -4.96
C ALA A 551 -18.79 -2.59 -5.97
N ALA A 552 -19.87 -3.36 -5.87
CA ALA A 552 -20.94 -3.33 -6.86
C ALA A 552 -22.28 -3.78 -6.26
N VAL A 553 -23.36 -3.57 -7.00
CA VAL A 553 -24.65 -4.22 -6.81
C VAL A 553 -24.83 -5.24 -7.93
N LEU A 554 -25.06 -6.51 -7.59
CA LEU A 554 -25.01 -7.64 -8.55
C LEU A 554 -26.35 -7.92 -9.25
N GLY A 555 -27.45 -7.52 -8.63
CA GLY A 555 -28.77 -8.15 -8.83
C GLY A 555 -29.12 -9.06 -7.64
N ASP A 556 -30.28 -9.70 -7.68
CA ASP A 556 -30.76 -10.59 -6.62
C ASP A 556 -30.01 -11.93 -6.63
N VAL A 557 -29.29 -12.24 -5.55
CA VAL A 557 -28.47 -13.46 -5.42
C VAL A 557 -29.16 -14.50 -4.55
N ASP A 558 -29.94 -14.12 -3.53
CA ASP A 558 -30.59 -15.05 -2.59
C ASP A 558 -32.08 -15.40 -2.92
N GLY A 559 -32.72 -14.64 -3.80
CA GLY A 559 -34.08 -14.83 -4.29
C GLY A 559 -35.15 -14.08 -3.48
N ASP A 560 -34.81 -12.95 -2.85
CA ASP A 560 -35.75 -12.14 -2.07
C ASP A 560 -36.41 -10.96 -2.82
N ASP A 561 -36.22 -10.88 -4.15
CA ASP A 561 -36.60 -9.78 -5.05
C ASP A 561 -35.88 -8.44 -4.74
N TYR A 562 -34.78 -8.46 -3.96
CA TYR A 562 -33.94 -7.30 -3.66
C TYR A 562 -32.50 -7.50 -4.18
N PRO A 563 -31.84 -6.45 -4.73
CA PRO A 563 -30.51 -6.58 -5.30
C PRO A 563 -29.39 -6.56 -4.24
N ASP A 564 -28.37 -7.40 -4.44
CA ASP A 564 -27.34 -7.70 -3.45
C ASP A 564 -25.98 -7.05 -3.70
N VAL A 565 -25.19 -6.93 -2.64
CA VAL A 565 -23.96 -6.12 -2.62
C VAL A 565 -22.70 -6.98 -2.64
N TYR A 566 -21.84 -6.71 -3.61
CA TYR A 566 -20.49 -7.23 -3.73
C TYR A 566 -19.47 -6.27 -3.14
N ALA A 567 -18.52 -6.79 -2.36
CA ALA A 567 -17.40 -6.02 -1.82
C ALA A 567 -16.09 -6.80 -1.93
N SER A 568 -15.05 -6.18 -2.53
CA SER A 568 -13.75 -6.81 -2.77
C SER A 568 -12.65 -6.32 -1.83
N ASP A 569 -11.85 -7.27 -1.35
CA ASP A 569 -10.57 -7.06 -0.66
C ASP A 569 -9.50 -7.89 -1.39
N TRP A 570 -9.06 -7.40 -2.56
CA TRP A 570 -8.01 -8.04 -3.38
C TRP A 570 -6.66 -8.14 -2.66
N ALA A 571 -6.44 -7.34 -1.61
CA ALA A 571 -5.24 -7.35 -0.77
C ALA A 571 -5.30 -8.39 0.37
N ASN A 572 -6.48 -8.99 0.61
CA ASN A 572 -6.70 -9.98 1.65
C ASN A 572 -5.67 -11.12 1.62
N SER A 573 -5.26 -11.57 2.81
CA SER A 573 -4.13 -12.46 3.00
C SER A 573 -4.50 -13.87 3.50
N ALA A 574 -5.76 -14.30 3.35
CA ALA A 574 -6.28 -15.55 3.90
C ALA A 574 -5.53 -16.84 3.51
N LYS A 575 -4.88 -16.90 2.34
CA LYS A 575 -3.99 -18.02 1.93
C LYS A 575 -2.55 -17.56 1.64
N GLY A 576 -2.14 -16.45 2.26
CA GLY A 576 -0.89 -15.74 2.01
C GLY A 576 -1.14 -14.37 1.41
N ARG A 577 -0.10 -13.52 1.40
CA ARG A 577 -0.21 -12.09 1.05
C ARG A 577 -0.89 -11.87 -0.30
N ALA A 578 -1.93 -11.02 -0.33
CA ALA A 578 -2.68 -10.65 -1.54
C ALA A 578 -3.17 -11.89 -2.33
N THR A 579 -3.68 -12.90 -1.62
CA THR A 579 -4.52 -13.94 -2.24
C THR A 579 -5.81 -13.32 -2.78
N GLY A 580 -6.40 -12.39 -2.02
CA GLY A 580 -7.66 -11.75 -2.36
C GLY A 580 -8.89 -12.53 -1.88
N ARG A 581 -9.92 -11.77 -1.47
CA ARG A 581 -11.19 -12.27 -0.96
C ARG A 581 -12.31 -11.32 -1.34
N VAL A 582 -13.48 -11.86 -1.63
CA VAL A 582 -14.69 -11.08 -1.90
C VAL A 582 -15.83 -11.59 -1.03
N TYR A 583 -16.78 -10.70 -0.74
CA TYR A 583 -17.95 -10.99 0.07
C TYR A 583 -19.21 -10.55 -0.67
N VAL A 584 -20.26 -11.35 -0.58
CA VAL A 584 -21.60 -11.02 -1.06
C VAL A 584 -22.52 -10.88 0.15
N HIS A 585 -23.28 -9.80 0.23
CA HIS A 585 -24.24 -9.55 1.30
C HIS A 585 -25.60 -9.17 0.74
N SER A 586 -26.66 -9.66 1.39
CA SER A 586 -28.04 -9.34 1.04
C SER A 586 -28.26 -7.83 1.12
N GLY A 587 -28.74 -7.19 0.06
CA GLY A 587 -29.02 -5.76 0.03
C GLY A 587 -30.18 -5.37 0.98
N ALA A 588 -31.11 -6.31 1.21
CA ALA A 588 -32.26 -6.12 2.08
C ALA A 588 -31.92 -6.20 3.57
N THR A 589 -30.99 -7.09 3.95
CA THR A 589 -30.70 -7.39 5.37
C THR A 589 -29.30 -7.00 5.83
N GLY A 590 -28.33 -6.92 4.92
CA GLY A 590 -26.90 -6.85 5.24
C GLY A 590 -26.29 -8.17 5.72
N GLU A 591 -27.05 -9.27 5.72
CA GLU A 591 -26.51 -10.59 6.05
C GLU A 591 -25.56 -11.11 4.97
N ARG A 592 -24.50 -11.83 5.37
CA ARG A 592 -23.49 -12.33 4.43
C ARG A 592 -23.97 -13.63 3.77
N LEU A 593 -24.16 -13.57 2.45
CA LEU A 593 -24.58 -14.69 1.62
C LEU A 593 -23.38 -15.59 1.27
N HIS A 594 -22.32 -15.00 0.70
CA HIS A 594 -21.15 -15.73 0.23
C HIS A 594 -19.82 -15.11 0.65
N THR A 595 -18.77 -15.93 0.59
CA THR A 595 -17.38 -15.50 0.70
C THR A 595 -16.52 -16.38 -0.19
N PHE A 596 -15.92 -15.78 -1.22
CA PHE A 596 -14.99 -16.46 -2.12
C PHE A 596 -13.57 -15.99 -1.83
N THR A 597 -12.60 -16.89 -1.88
CA THR A 597 -11.19 -16.61 -1.57
C THR A 597 -10.31 -17.22 -2.65
N GLY A 598 -9.36 -16.44 -3.16
CA GLY A 598 -8.39 -16.88 -4.16
C GLY A 598 -7.62 -18.14 -3.77
N GLU A 599 -6.99 -18.79 -4.73
CA GLU A 599 -6.31 -20.08 -4.56
C GLU A 599 -4.91 -19.94 -3.96
N THR A 600 -4.14 -18.95 -4.42
CA THR A 600 -2.70 -18.80 -4.15
C THR A 600 -2.33 -17.39 -3.66
N ALA A 601 -1.11 -17.20 -3.15
CA ALA A 601 -0.64 -15.91 -2.69
C ALA A 601 -0.17 -15.03 -3.86
N GLY A 602 -0.61 -13.77 -3.90
CA GLY A 602 -0.20 -12.78 -4.90
C GLY A 602 -0.94 -12.87 -6.24
N GLU A 603 -2.09 -13.56 -6.32
CA GLU A 603 -2.93 -13.58 -7.52
C GLU A 603 -3.94 -12.42 -7.60
N GLY A 604 -4.24 -11.77 -6.47
CA GLY A 604 -5.16 -10.65 -6.39
C GLY A 604 -6.59 -11.00 -6.81
N PHE A 605 -7.17 -12.05 -6.22
CA PHE A 605 -8.57 -12.43 -6.46
C PHE A 605 -9.55 -11.33 -5.98
N GLY A 606 -10.52 -10.98 -6.81
CA GLY A 606 -11.49 -9.90 -6.55
C GLY A 606 -11.27 -8.63 -7.36
N THR A 607 -10.42 -8.62 -8.39
CA THR A 607 -10.22 -7.45 -9.26
C THR A 607 -11.25 -7.37 -10.38
N THR A 608 -12.54 -7.30 -10.06
CA THR A 608 -13.66 -7.08 -11.01
C THR A 608 -14.85 -6.48 -10.25
N LEU A 609 -15.81 -5.85 -10.96
CA LEU A 609 -17.14 -5.54 -10.39
C LEU A 609 -17.99 -6.80 -10.11
N ALA A 610 -17.68 -7.90 -10.79
CA ALA A 610 -18.33 -9.20 -10.66
C ALA A 610 -19.80 -9.31 -11.11
N VAL A 611 -20.42 -8.27 -11.64
CA VAL A 611 -21.79 -8.31 -12.20
C VAL A 611 -21.83 -9.18 -13.48
N ALA A 612 -22.33 -10.41 -13.40
CA ALA A 612 -22.45 -11.30 -14.57
C ALA A 612 -23.89 -11.41 -15.13
N GLY A 613 -24.92 -11.13 -14.32
CA GLY A 613 -26.33 -11.44 -14.64
C GLY A 613 -26.65 -12.91 -14.42
N ASP A 614 -27.87 -13.36 -14.73
CA ASP A 614 -28.30 -14.76 -14.59
C ASP A 614 -27.75 -15.62 -15.74
N VAL A 615 -26.51 -16.11 -15.61
CA VAL A 615 -25.77 -16.75 -16.69
C VAL A 615 -26.23 -18.20 -16.89
N ASP A 616 -26.61 -18.91 -15.84
CA ASP A 616 -27.11 -20.29 -15.94
C ASP A 616 -28.64 -20.45 -16.01
N GLY A 617 -29.38 -19.34 -15.91
CA GLY A 617 -30.83 -19.27 -16.12
C GLY A 617 -31.67 -19.74 -14.92
N ASP A 618 -31.09 -19.81 -13.72
CA ASP A 618 -31.77 -20.33 -12.53
C ASP A 618 -32.61 -19.31 -11.75
N GLY A 619 -32.65 -18.06 -12.22
CA GLY A 619 -33.42 -16.94 -11.70
C GLY A 619 -32.66 -16.01 -10.74
N HIS A 620 -31.35 -16.22 -10.54
CA HIS A 620 -30.51 -15.44 -9.62
C HIS A 620 -29.31 -14.84 -10.37
N ALA A 621 -28.74 -13.75 -9.85
CA ALA A 621 -27.59 -13.08 -10.45
C ALA A 621 -26.27 -13.82 -10.14
N ASP A 622 -25.54 -14.21 -11.18
CA ASP A 622 -24.23 -14.87 -11.10
C ASP A 622 -23.06 -13.88 -10.99
N LEU A 623 -21.88 -14.41 -10.65
CA LEU A 623 -20.69 -13.62 -10.37
C LEU A 623 -19.50 -13.97 -11.25
N ILE A 624 -18.85 -12.97 -11.87
CA ILE A 624 -17.60 -13.13 -12.64
C ILE A 624 -16.41 -12.48 -11.93
N VAL A 625 -15.69 -13.26 -11.12
CA VAL A 625 -14.60 -12.76 -10.27
C VAL A 625 -13.22 -12.99 -10.91
N GLY A 626 -12.43 -11.93 -11.03
CA GLY A 626 -11.09 -11.98 -11.61
C GLY A 626 -9.97 -12.16 -10.58
N ALA A 627 -8.90 -12.84 -10.99
CA ALA A 627 -7.62 -12.94 -10.30
C ALA A 627 -6.50 -12.60 -11.30
N TRP A 628 -6.35 -11.31 -11.60
CA TRP A 628 -5.50 -10.78 -12.67
C TRP A 628 -4.03 -11.22 -12.60
N GLN A 629 -3.48 -11.54 -11.43
CA GLN A 629 -2.09 -12.00 -11.29
C GLN A 629 -1.95 -13.52 -11.18
N TYR A 630 -3.03 -14.29 -11.34
CA TYR A 630 -2.98 -15.76 -11.30
C TYR A 630 -1.90 -16.33 -12.21
N GLY A 631 -1.01 -17.13 -11.61
CA GLY A 631 0.32 -17.43 -12.15
C GLY A 631 0.56 -18.87 -12.60
N ALA A 632 -0.41 -19.78 -12.46
CA ALA A 632 -0.16 -21.21 -12.59
C ALA A 632 0.12 -21.69 -14.03
N ALA A 633 -0.56 -21.10 -15.02
CA ALA A 633 -0.38 -21.42 -16.45
C ALA A 633 0.70 -20.56 -17.10
N ALA A 634 0.74 -19.27 -16.76
CA ALA A 634 1.79 -18.32 -17.10
C ALA A 634 1.88 -17.26 -15.99
N VAL A 635 3.07 -16.68 -15.76
CA VAL A 635 3.23 -15.65 -14.71
C VAL A 635 2.36 -14.44 -15.03
N SER A 636 1.51 -14.03 -14.08
CA SER A 636 0.53 -12.95 -14.28
C SER A 636 -0.27 -13.09 -15.58
N GLY A 637 -0.59 -14.34 -15.97
CA GLY A 637 -1.47 -14.62 -17.11
C GLY A 637 -2.91 -14.25 -16.81
N GLY A 638 -3.30 -14.34 -15.54
CA GLY A 638 -4.63 -13.99 -15.06
C GLY A 638 -5.64 -15.12 -15.20
N ARG A 639 -6.75 -15.00 -14.50
CA ARG A 639 -7.85 -15.96 -14.50
C ARG A 639 -9.15 -15.28 -14.14
N ALA A 640 -10.25 -15.75 -14.70
CA ALA A 640 -11.59 -15.39 -14.27
C ALA A 640 -12.37 -16.63 -13.83
N TYR A 641 -13.26 -16.44 -12.85
CA TYR A 641 -14.06 -17.46 -12.18
C TYR A 641 -15.53 -17.07 -12.26
N LEU A 642 -16.35 -17.89 -12.92
CA LEU A 642 -17.81 -17.73 -12.98
C LEU A 642 -18.44 -18.60 -11.89
N TYR A 643 -19.16 -17.98 -10.96
CA TYR A 643 -19.87 -18.65 -9.85
C TYR A 643 -21.38 -18.47 -9.99
N SER A 644 -22.13 -19.53 -9.67
CA SER A 644 -23.58 -19.45 -9.49
C SER A 644 -23.86 -18.57 -8.27
N GLY A 645 -24.71 -17.56 -8.44
CA GLY A 645 -25.14 -16.69 -7.35
C GLY A 645 -25.85 -17.47 -6.24
N LYS A 646 -26.95 -18.11 -6.61
CA LYS A 646 -27.82 -18.91 -5.72
C LYS A 646 -27.09 -19.93 -4.85
N THR A 647 -26.06 -20.58 -5.39
CA THR A 647 -25.42 -21.75 -4.75
C THR A 647 -23.99 -21.48 -4.28
N GLY A 648 -23.31 -20.49 -4.84
CA GLY A 648 -21.87 -20.30 -4.72
C GLY A 648 -21.03 -21.41 -5.39
N GLU A 649 -21.63 -22.29 -6.20
CA GLU A 649 -20.87 -23.30 -6.94
C GLU A 649 -20.09 -22.66 -8.11
N LEU A 650 -18.88 -23.16 -8.37
CA LEU A 650 -18.05 -22.70 -9.48
C LEU A 650 -18.58 -23.31 -10.79
N LEU A 651 -19.19 -22.48 -11.64
CA LEU A 651 -19.71 -22.86 -12.95
C LEU A 651 -18.58 -23.06 -13.96
N ARG A 652 -17.62 -22.12 -14.03
CA ARG A 652 -16.52 -22.18 -15.01
C ARG A 652 -15.28 -21.39 -14.60
N THR A 653 -14.12 -21.75 -15.16
CA THR A 653 -12.91 -20.92 -15.15
C THR A 653 -12.37 -20.64 -16.54
N TYR A 654 -11.71 -19.49 -16.68
CA TYR A 654 -11.03 -19.05 -17.90
C TYR A 654 -9.62 -18.64 -17.51
N THR A 655 -8.62 -19.45 -17.86
CA THR A 655 -7.23 -19.32 -17.37
C THR A 655 -6.31 -18.86 -18.49
N GLY A 656 -5.70 -17.69 -18.35
CA GLY A 656 -4.75 -17.14 -19.33
C GLY A 656 -3.40 -17.86 -19.31
N LYS A 657 -2.89 -18.23 -20.49
CA LYS A 657 -1.56 -18.88 -20.69
C LYS A 657 -0.49 -17.96 -21.28
N MET A 658 -0.77 -16.66 -21.34
CA MET A 658 0.12 -15.61 -21.87
C MET A 658 0.83 -14.85 -20.73
N PRO A 659 2.17 -14.89 -20.63
CA PRO A 659 2.88 -14.18 -19.56
C PRO A 659 2.62 -12.67 -19.56
N GLY A 660 2.28 -12.12 -18.40
CA GLY A 660 2.02 -10.68 -18.21
C GLY A 660 0.71 -10.16 -18.80
N GLU A 661 -0.17 -11.03 -19.32
CA GLU A 661 -1.43 -10.57 -19.93
C GLU A 661 -2.39 -9.92 -18.92
N THR A 662 -2.42 -10.40 -17.67
CA THR A 662 -3.34 -9.98 -16.61
C THR A 662 -4.83 -10.10 -16.97
N PHE A 663 -5.21 -11.21 -17.60
CA PHE A 663 -6.60 -11.47 -17.96
C PHE A 663 -7.51 -11.51 -16.72
N GLY A 664 -8.67 -10.84 -16.78
CA GLY A 664 -9.58 -10.72 -15.64
C GLY A 664 -9.16 -9.61 -14.67
N PHE A 665 -8.59 -8.51 -15.17
CA PHE A 665 -8.42 -7.27 -14.39
C PHE A 665 -9.72 -6.48 -14.22
N ASP A 666 -10.68 -6.72 -15.11
CA ASP A 666 -12.05 -6.25 -14.99
C ASP A 666 -12.94 -7.20 -15.80
N ALA A 667 -14.18 -7.41 -15.36
CA ALA A 667 -15.12 -8.34 -15.98
C ALA A 667 -16.57 -8.04 -15.60
N VAL A 668 -17.45 -8.04 -16.60
CA VAL A 668 -18.91 -7.95 -16.48
C VAL A 668 -19.60 -8.84 -17.52
N GLY A 669 -20.87 -9.19 -17.30
CA GLY A 669 -21.73 -9.77 -18.34
C GLY A 669 -22.19 -8.70 -19.35
N ILE A 670 -22.37 -9.08 -20.62
CA ILE A 670 -22.92 -8.20 -21.66
C ILE A 670 -24.20 -8.76 -22.31
N GLY A 671 -24.63 -9.96 -21.95
CA GLY A 671 -25.79 -10.64 -22.53
C GLY A 671 -25.39 -11.55 -23.71
N ASP A 672 -26.36 -12.21 -24.34
CA ASP A 672 -26.15 -13.01 -25.56
C ASP A 672 -26.02 -12.05 -26.76
N VAL A 673 -24.78 -11.76 -27.16
CA VAL A 673 -24.46 -10.75 -28.21
C VAL A 673 -24.09 -11.37 -29.55
N ASP A 674 -23.97 -12.71 -29.63
CA ASP A 674 -23.87 -13.42 -30.92
C ASP A 674 -25.04 -14.38 -31.24
N ALA A 675 -26.08 -14.36 -30.40
CA ALA A 675 -27.36 -15.04 -30.55
C ALA A 675 -27.25 -16.57 -30.59
N ASP A 676 -26.35 -17.15 -29.79
CA ASP A 676 -26.18 -18.61 -29.67
C ASP A 676 -26.89 -19.24 -28.46
N GLY A 677 -27.53 -18.43 -27.61
CA GLY A 677 -28.27 -18.86 -26.42
C GLY A 677 -27.43 -18.96 -25.15
N MET A 678 -26.17 -18.53 -25.19
CA MET A 678 -25.30 -18.38 -24.02
C MET A 678 -25.06 -16.89 -23.75
N GLN A 679 -24.86 -16.49 -22.49
CA GLN A 679 -24.44 -15.12 -22.21
C GLN A 679 -22.96 -14.90 -22.52
N GLU A 680 -22.58 -13.74 -23.04
CA GLU A 680 -21.18 -13.32 -23.14
C GLU A 680 -20.71 -12.51 -21.92
N LEU A 681 -19.39 -12.58 -21.71
CA LEU A 681 -18.64 -11.85 -20.71
C LEU A 681 -17.67 -10.88 -21.40
N LEU A 682 -17.76 -9.60 -21.04
CA LEU A 682 -16.82 -8.54 -21.42
C LEU A 682 -15.69 -8.53 -20.39
N ILE A 683 -14.46 -8.90 -20.79
CA ILE A 683 -13.33 -9.10 -19.88
C ILE A 683 -12.09 -8.37 -20.40
N THR A 684 -11.36 -7.72 -19.49
CA THR A 684 -10.18 -6.94 -19.85
C THR A 684 -8.85 -7.63 -19.48
N SER A 685 -7.83 -7.27 -20.26
CA SER A 685 -6.42 -7.62 -20.07
C SER A 685 -5.59 -6.35 -20.26
N ALA A 686 -5.72 -5.36 -19.37
CA ALA A 686 -5.15 -4.02 -19.55
C ALA A 686 -3.61 -3.99 -19.69
N TRP A 687 -2.89 -5.00 -19.18
CA TRP A 687 -1.44 -5.14 -19.35
C TRP A 687 -1.03 -6.06 -20.51
N SER A 688 -1.98 -6.59 -21.30
CA SER A 688 -1.69 -7.44 -22.45
C SER A 688 -0.65 -6.83 -23.38
N SER A 689 0.31 -7.65 -23.81
CA SER A 689 1.42 -7.20 -24.66
C SER A 689 1.21 -7.51 -26.14
N ILE A 690 -0.05 -7.63 -26.58
CA ILE A 690 -0.46 -8.01 -27.95
C ILE A 690 0.04 -7.06 -29.05
N ARG A 691 0.26 -5.78 -28.74
CA ARG A 691 0.97 -4.80 -29.59
C ARG A 691 2.21 -4.21 -28.92
N GLY A 692 2.93 -5.04 -28.16
CA GLY A 692 4.07 -4.62 -27.35
C GLY A 692 3.67 -4.29 -25.91
N TYR A 693 4.68 -4.04 -25.07
CA TYR A 693 4.56 -4.02 -23.61
C TYR A 693 3.40 -3.18 -23.10
N ARG A 694 2.45 -3.82 -22.39
CA ARG A 694 1.28 -3.17 -21.77
C ARG A 694 0.46 -2.31 -22.74
N SER A 695 0.24 -2.83 -23.96
CA SER A 695 -0.64 -2.19 -24.94
C SER A 695 -2.11 -2.33 -24.54
N GLY A 696 -2.46 -3.48 -23.95
CA GLY A 696 -3.78 -3.80 -23.44
C GLY A 696 -4.72 -4.38 -24.50
N ARG A 697 -5.72 -5.15 -24.05
CA ARG A 697 -6.84 -5.63 -24.88
C ARG A 697 -8.12 -5.82 -24.07
N VAL A 698 -9.24 -5.83 -24.77
CA VAL A 698 -10.57 -6.19 -24.29
C VAL A 698 -11.07 -7.38 -25.12
N LEU A 699 -11.71 -8.36 -24.48
CA LEU A 699 -12.31 -9.52 -25.12
C LEU A 699 -13.79 -9.61 -24.76
N VAL A 700 -14.61 -10.01 -25.72
CA VAL A 700 -15.93 -10.58 -25.47
C VAL A 700 -15.80 -12.09 -25.68
N ILE A 701 -16.07 -12.86 -24.64
CA ILE A 701 -16.00 -14.32 -24.64
C ILE A 701 -17.33 -14.92 -24.24
N SER A 702 -17.70 -16.05 -24.83
CA SER A 702 -18.91 -16.76 -24.39
C SER A 702 -18.71 -17.38 -23.01
N SER A 703 -19.70 -17.22 -22.14
CA SER A 703 -19.76 -17.89 -20.84
C SER A 703 -19.63 -19.41 -20.99
N GLY A 704 -20.14 -19.98 -22.10
CA GLY A 704 -20.22 -21.42 -22.34
C GLY A 704 -20.93 -22.20 -21.24
N VAL A 705 -21.91 -21.55 -20.61
CA VAL A 705 -22.90 -22.16 -19.73
C VAL A 705 -24.23 -22.09 -20.49
N GLU A 706 -24.90 -23.24 -20.64
CA GLU A 706 -26.23 -23.29 -21.26
C GLU A 706 -27.28 -22.85 -20.23
N GLN A 707 -28.17 -21.92 -20.60
CA GLN A 707 -29.30 -21.54 -19.75
C GLN A 707 -30.24 -22.72 -19.54
N ARG A 708 -30.64 -22.96 -18.28
CA ARG A 708 -31.56 -24.05 -17.91
C ARG A 708 -33.02 -23.60 -18.06
N HIS A 709 -33.68 -24.09 -19.11
CA HIS A 709 -35.12 -23.89 -19.34
C HIS A 709 -36.03 -24.73 -18.43
#